data_AF-A0A9C7SAW8-F1
#
_entry.id   AF-A0A9C7SAW8-F1
#
_cell.length_a   1.000
_cell.length_b   1.000
_cell.length_c   1.000
_cell.angle_alpha   90.00
_cell.angle_beta   90.00
_cell.angle_gamma   90.00
#
_symmetry.space_group_name_H-M   'P 1'
#
loop_
_entity.id
_entity.type
_entity.pdbx_description
1 polymer ?
#
loop_
_entity_poly.entity_id
_entity_poly.type
_entity_poly.pdbx_seq_one_letter_code
_entity_poly.pdbx_strand_id
1 'polypeptide(L)'
;MNTRRWRYLRQLVQLLALGLFLYLFVAMTRELKSPVPVNLFSRLDLLLALSSMVAARRFIIKFAPALIVALATLAFGRFWCGWICPLGTILNLFGPVKRDIPQKLRQAKYYILFTILFAALLANLTLVFLDPITIFLRAMAGVIYPGIKSAFEKGAKLPIQPALIVPFAVILALNLIVRRFWCRYLCPLGALMGLLSKVSWFKRYVERMEEIAPCRVGCPAGTNVTGYVALISQGRFKEAVDLIREANPFPTVCGHVCPHRCEDECNRGEFDEPLAINALERFAADYVLKSGEDKPKPTPITRKERVAIIGSGPAGLSAAYHLRRMGYRVKVFERLPLPGGMLAVGIPRYRLPREVLQKDIGYIEGSGVEIETNVEVDKQRFEQIRREYDAVFISVGAHKSRKLKVEGEDLEGVVHGVDFLRDLNLGREVRVGKKVAVIGGGDVAIDVARCALRLGSEVTIFYRRSRKEMPARMEEVEEAEEEGVKIEYLVTPTRFIGKNGKVAGMECIRMKLGAPDETGRPRPIPIEGSEFTVDADTVILAIGQSSELDFLEGSGVETQRGRIVTDSQGMTTQSGIFAGGDAVTGPATVAEAVGMGRRAAIAIDRYLRGEPLPKEEEIKTIKFEEIPRDKLPKEKKARTRVSKIPLERRRKSFDEVRMGLSREEAMEEAGRCLNWSCAGCANCVPRCPMDTISEEDFSSDPAECIMCLNCLGSCPVGATKFGRKPGLNWGYEYDPSRRQLLASLATGVLGALLLRTKLFRWKSPHLLRPPGARPEEEFLAKCVHCGQCLKVCPNHALRPTLLEAGLEGFWTPMLVPRSGFCDYDCNACGQVCPTGAIPALPLEEKRKQVIGTAYVNRDRCISCMMCKGVCPVGAIEEVEGEREGMPALFPQVNPDLCIGCGTCEYTCPVEGEAA
;
A
#
# COMPACT_ATOMS: atom_id res chain seq x y z
N MET A 1 -17.15 18.70 7.55
CA MET A 1 -17.47 18.60 6.10
C MET A 1 -17.15 17.19 5.60
N ASN A 2 -18.15 16.48 5.06
CA ASN A 2 -18.06 15.06 4.72
C ASN A 2 -17.01 14.81 3.61
N THR A 3 -15.90 14.13 3.93
CA THR A 3 -14.74 13.88 3.05
C THR A 3 -15.14 13.19 1.73
N ARG A 4 -16.24 12.42 1.75
CA ARG A 4 -16.83 11.81 0.55
C ARG A 4 -17.29 12.83 -0.50
N ARG A 5 -17.84 13.98 -0.09
CA ARG A 5 -18.33 15.02 -1.02
C ARG A 5 -17.21 15.60 -1.86
N TRP A 6 -16.04 15.85 -1.28
CA TRP A 6 -14.88 16.35 -2.01
C TRP A 6 -14.35 15.37 -3.05
N ARG A 7 -14.38 14.07 -2.74
CA ARG A 7 -13.97 13.02 -3.70
C ARG A 7 -14.93 12.96 -4.88
N TYR A 8 -16.25 13.03 -4.64
CA TYR A 8 -17.25 13.05 -5.71
C TYR A 8 -17.17 14.33 -6.54
N LEU A 9 -17.02 15.48 -5.89
CA LEU A 9 -16.81 16.75 -6.59
C LEU A 9 -15.59 16.68 -7.51
N ARG A 10 -14.47 16.15 -7.02
CA ARG A 10 -13.29 15.91 -7.85
C ARG A 10 -13.59 15.05 -9.07
N GLN A 11 -14.23 13.89 -8.87
CA GLN A 11 -14.56 12.97 -9.96
C GLN A 11 -15.48 13.62 -10.99
N LEU A 12 -16.47 14.38 -10.52
CA LEU A 12 -17.37 15.16 -11.38
C LEU A 12 -16.57 16.19 -12.19
N VAL A 13 -15.70 16.98 -11.56
CA VAL A 13 -14.84 17.96 -12.25
C VAL A 13 -13.93 17.28 -13.28
N GLN A 14 -13.37 16.11 -12.97
CA GLN A 14 -12.57 15.33 -13.93
C GLN A 14 -13.36 14.93 -15.17
N LEU A 15 -14.59 14.44 -14.98
CA LEU A 15 -15.45 14.02 -16.09
C LEU A 15 -15.95 15.22 -16.90
N LEU A 16 -16.32 16.31 -16.25
CA LEU A 16 -16.72 17.55 -16.91
C LEU A 16 -15.57 18.16 -17.71
N ALA A 17 -14.34 18.18 -17.15
CA ALA A 17 -13.16 18.67 -17.86
C ALA A 17 -12.81 17.79 -19.07
N LEU A 18 -12.91 16.46 -18.94
CA LEU A 18 -12.72 15.54 -20.07
C LEU A 18 -13.83 15.72 -21.13
N GLY A 19 -15.09 15.86 -20.71
CA GLY A 19 -16.22 16.12 -21.60
C GLY A 19 -16.07 17.45 -22.34
N LEU A 20 -15.67 18.52 -21.64
CA LEU A 20 -15.37 19.81 -22.24
C LEU A 20 -14.21 19.71 -23.23
N PHE A 21 -13.13 18.99 -22.90
CA PHE A 21 -12.03 18.75 -23.82
C PHE A 21 -12.51 18.06 -25.10
N LEU A 22 -13.29 16.99 -24.99
CA LEU A 22 -13.83 16.25 -26.13
C LEU A 22 -14.79 17.10 -26.96
N TYR A 23 -15.67 17.88 -26.31
CA TYR A 23 -16.55 18.83 -26.99
C TYR A 23 -15.76 19.88 -27.78
N LEU A 24 -14.78 20.55 -27.16
CA LEU A 24 -13.94 21.54 -27.85
C LEU A 24 -13.12 20.89 -28.98
N PHE A 25 -12.66 19.66 -28.78
CA PHE A 25 -11.99 18.89 -29.81
C PHE A 25 -12.92 18.61 -31.01
N VAL A 26 -14.18 18.23 -30.80
CA VAL A 26 -15.15 18.02 -31.88
C VAL A 26 -15.61 19.34 -32.51
N ALA A 27 -15.82 20.39 -31.72
CA ALA A 27 -16.15 21.72 -32.21
C ALA A 27 -15.07 22.23 -33.18
N MET A 28 -13.80 21.97 -32.86
CA MET A 28 -12.67 22.23 -33.74
C MET A 28 -12.71 21.45 -35.07
N THR A 29 -13.37 20.28 -35.14
CA THR A 29 -13.49 19.49 -36.40
C THR A 29 -14.68 19.88 -37.28
N ARG A 30 -15.74 20.44 -36.71
CA ARG A 30 -17.03 20.59 -37.39
C ARG A 30 -17.43 22.06 -37.63
N GLU A 31 -16.48 22.99 -37.47
CA GLU A 31 -16.73 24.44 -37.57
C GLU A 31 -17.92 24.92 -36.71
N LEU A 32 -18.21 24.21 -35.62
CA LEU A 32 -19.29 24.57 -34.71
C LEU A 32 -18.89 25.86 -33.99
N LYS A 33 -19.76 26.88 -34.01
CA LYS A 33 -19.59 28.09 -33.21
C LYS A 33 -19.51 27.70 -31.73
N SER A 34 -18.31 27.78 -31.16
CA SER A 34 -18.08 27.50 -29.74
C SER A 34 -18.00 28.81 -28.96
N PRO A 35 -18.68 28.93 -27.81
CA PRO A 35 -18.60 30.11 -26.95
C PRO A 35 -17.23 30.25 -26.26
N VAL A 36 -16.39 29.21 -26.32
CA VAL A 36 -15.09 29.14 -25.65
C VAL A 36 -14.01 28.83 -26.69
N PRO A 37 -12.78 29.38 -26.58
CA PRO A 37 -11.70 29.08 -27.52
C PRO A 37 -11.43 27.57 -27.61
N VAL A 38 -11.47 27.01 -28.82
CA VAL A 38 -11.25 25.57 -29.08
C VAL A 38 -9.87 25.06 -28.63
N ASN A 39 -8.89 25.97 -28.48
CA ASN A 39 -7.54 25.68 -27.99
C ASN A 39 -7.34 26.00 -26.50
N LEU A 40 -8.41 26.12 -25.70
CA LEU A 40 -8.38 26.47 -24.28
C LEU A 40 -7.36 25.63 -23.47
N PHE A 41 -7.37 24.30 -23.62
CA PHE A 41 -6.49 23.43 -22.84
C PHE A 41 -4.99 23.65 -23.14
N SER A 42 -4.65 24.03 -24.38
CA SER A 42 -3.28 24.43 -24.72
C SER A 42 -2.94 25.80 -24.14
N ARG A 43 -3.90 26.73 -24.05
CA ARG A 43 -3.68 28.05 -23.41
C ARG A 43 -3.52 27.96 -21.89
N LEU A 44 -4.12 26.94 -21.27
CA LEU A 44 -3.99 26.63 -19.84
C LEU A 44 -2.71 25.83 -19.53
N ASP A 45 -2.03 25.29 -20.54
CA ASP A 45 -0.84 24.48 -20.36
C ASP A 45 0.36 25.35 -19.95
N LEU A 46 0.82 25.17 -18.71
CA LEU A 46 1.90 25.95 -18.12
C LEU A 46 3.26 25.66 -18.77
N LEU A 47 3.51 24.42 -19.19
CA LEU A 47 4.77 24.05 -19.83
C LEU A 47 4.84 24.66 -21.22
N LEU A 48 3.74 24.58 -21.98
CA LEU A 48 3.65 25.18 -23.30
C LEU A 48 3.78 26.71 -23.24
N ALA A 49 3.11 27.34 -22.28
CA ALA A 49 3.22 28.78 -22.04
C ALA A 49 4.65 29.20 -21.72
N LEU A 50 5.29 28.55 -20.74
CA LEU A 50 6.63 28.89 -20.28
C LEU A 50 7.66 28.66 -21.40
N SER A 51 7.68 27.48 -22.02
CA SER A 51 8.61 27.17 -23.11
C SER A 51 8.45 28.14 -24.30
N SER A 52 7.22 28.48 -24.69
CA SER A 52 6.96 29.43 -25.78
C SER A 52 7.43 30.85 -25.45
N MET A 53 7.20 31.33 -24.23
CA MET A 53 7.66 32.66 -23.80
C MET A 53 9.19 32.74 -23.70
N VAL A 54 9.83 31.67 -23.20
CA VAL A 54 11.29 31.55 -23.13
C VAL A 54 11.91 31.55 -24.53
N ALA A 55 11.38 30.73 -25.45
CA ALA A 55 11.86 30.66 -26.83
C ALA A 55 11.64 31.98 -27.59
N ALA A 56 10.48 32.61 -27.41
CA ALA A 56 10.17 33.88 -28.07
C ALA A 56 10.82 35.11 -27.40
N ARG A 57 11.44 34.93 -26.22
CA ARG A 57 12.01 36.00 -25.37
C ARG A 57 11.06 37.17 -25.13
N ARG A 58 9.75 36.90 -25.05
CA ARG A 58 8.69 37.91 -24.87
C ARG A 58 7.45 37.30 -24.22
N PHE A 59 6.66 38.15 -23.58
CA PHE A 59 5.37 37.75 -23.04
C PHE A 59 4.33 37.54 -24.16
N ILE A 60 3.64 36.40 -24.14
CA ILE A 60 2.61 36.04 -25.13
C ILE A 60 1.24 36.06 -24.44
N ILE A 61 0.46 37.10 -24.68
CA ILE A 61 -0.83 37.31 -23.98
C ILE A 61 -1.85 36.19 -24.20
N LYS A 62 -1.77 35.46 -25.33
CA LYS A 62 -2.63 34.30 -25.62
C LYS A 62 -2.49 33.18 -24.56
N PHE A 63 -1.37 33.13 -23.83
CA PHE A 63 -1.11 32.19 -22.73
C PHE A 63 -1.42 32.74 -21.34
N ALA A 64 -2.01 33.94 -21.22
CA ALA A 64 -2.45 34.49 -19.93
C ALA A 64 -3.30 33.51 -19.09
N PRO A 65 -4.18 32.65 -19.67
CA PRO A 65 -4.91 31.64 -18.89
C PRO A 65 -4.02 30.66 -18.12
N ALA A 66 -2.78 30.38 -18.57
CA ALA A 66 -1.86 29.51 -17.84
C ALA A 66 -1.47 30.07 -16.47
N LEU A 67 -1.56 31.40 -16.27
CA LEU A 67 -1.33 32.04 -14.97
C LEU A 67 -2.38 31.59 -13.94
N ILE A 68 -3.62 31.32 -14.37
CA ILE A 68 -4.68 30.78 -13.49
C ILE A 68 -4.25 29.42 -12.97
N VAL A 69 -3.68 28.57 -13.83
CA VAL A 69 -3.17 27.24 -13.43
C VAL A 69 -1.96 27.38 -12.51
N ALA A 70 -1.04 28.30 -12.78
CA ALA A 70 0.11 28.57 -11.92
C ALA A 70 -0.32 29.04 -10.51
N LEU A 71 -1.21 30.03 -10.42
CA LEU A 71 -1.75 30.54 -9.15
C LEU A 71 -2.56 29.48 -8.41
N ALA A 72 -3.39 28.71 -9.11
CA ALA A 72 -4.10 27.58 -8.51
C ALA A 72 -3.14 26.50 -8.01
N THR A 73 -1.99 26.31 -8.68
CA THR A 73 -0.96 25.36 -8.24
C THR A 73 -0.24 25.83 -6.98
N LEU A 74 0.05 27.13 -6.88
CA LEU A 74 0.58 27.74 -5.66
C LEU A 74 -0.44 27.72 -4.51
N ALA A 75 -1.74 27.75 -4.79
CA ALA A 75 -2.76 27.65 -3.75
C ALA A 75 -2.98 26.20 -3.29
N PHE A 76 -3.21 25.28 -4.24
CA PHE A 76 -3.77 23.95 -3.98
C PHE A 76 -2.86 22.78 -4.40
N GLY A 77 -1.60 23.06 -4.75
CA GLY A 77 -0.66 22.04 -5.22
C GLY A 77 -0.99 21.55 -6.63
N ARG A 78 -0.69 20.29 -6.97
CA ARG A 78 -0.88 19.75 -8.33
C ARG A 78 -2.34 19.42 -8.69
N PHE A 79 -3.27 20.32 -8.36
CA PHE A 79 -4.71 20.19 -8.59
C PHE A 79 -5.04 19.87 -10.06
N TRP A 80 -4.42 20.55 -11.04
CA TRP A 80 -4.62 20.28 -12.47
C TRP A 80 -4.46 18.79 -12.82
N CYS A 81 -3.39 18.16 -12.31
CA CYS A 81 -3.06 16.75 -12.57
C CYS A 81 -4.12 15.78 -11.98
N GLY A 82 -4.82 16.19 -10.92
CA GLY A 82 -5.82 15.40 -10.23
C GLY A 82 -7.27 15.70 -10.61
N TRP A 83 -7.55 16.88 -11.18
CA TRP A 83 -8.91 17.41 -11.35
C TRP A 83 -9.26 17.80 -12.79
N ILE A 84 -8.32 18.35 -13.57
CA ILE A 84 -8.63 18.94 -14.88
C ILE A 84 -7.99 18.18 -16.04
N CYS A 85 -6.77 17.65 -15.86
CA CYS A 85 -5.98 17.06 -16.94
C CYS A 85 -6.70 15.87 -17.60
N PRO A 86 -7.03 15.95 -18.91
CA PRO A 86 -7.78 14.90 -19.61
C PRO A 86 -6.99 13.59 -19.70
N LEU A 87 -5.68 13.66 -19.99
CA LEU A 87 -4.79 12.50 -19.97
C LEU A 87 -4.75 11.85 -18.58
N GLY A 88 -4.63 12.66 -17.52
CA GLY A 88 -4.62 12.20 -16.14
C GLY A 88 -5.93 11.50 -15.74
N THR A 89 -7.07 11.96 -16.27
CA THR A 89 -8.38 11.32 -16.08
C THR A 89 -8.45 9.97 -16.78
N ILE A 90 -8.01 9.86 -18.04
CA ILE A 90 -7.95 8.59 -18.77
C ILE A 90 -7.05 7.57 -18.04
N LEU A 91 -5.85 7.97 -17.64
CA LEU A 91 -4.93 7.12 -16.86
C LEU A 91 -5.46 6.75 -15.47
N ASN A 92 -6.50 7.45 -14.99
CA ASN A 92 -7.16 7.10 -13.73
C ASN A 92 -8.27 6.05 -13.92
N LEU A 93 -8.89 6.00 -15.10
CA LEU A 93 -9.97 5.06 -15.45
C LEU A 93 -9.43 3.66 -15.74
N PHE A 94 -8.21 3.57 -16.28
CA PHE A 94 -7.57 2.30 -16.66
C PHE A 94 -6.31 2.06 -15.81
N GLY A 95 -5.99 0.81 -15.45
CA GLY A 95 -4.73 0.43 -14.79
C GLY A 95 -4.89 -0.40 -13.49
N PRO A 96 -3.92 -1.28 -13.16
CA PRO A 96 -4.03 -2.23 -12.05
C PRO A 96 -3.87 -1.58 -10.67
N VAL A 97 -4.25 -2.32 -9.63
CA VAL A 97 -3.95 -2.00 -8.22
C VAL A 97 -2.51 -2.42 -7.91
N LYS A 98 -1.57 -1.56 -8.32
CA LYS A 98 -0.16 -1.44 -7.86
C LYS A 98 0.84 -2.57 -8.25
N ARG A 99 2.03 -2.12 -8.67
CA ARG A 99 3.34 -2.81 -8.60
C ARG A 99 4.35 -1.78 -8.07
N ASP A 100 5.32 -2.21 -7.27
CA ASP A 100 6.37 -1.34 -6.75
C ASP A 100 7.47 -1.15 -7.80
N ILE A 101 7.60 0.08 -8.29
CA ILE A 101 8.70 0.51 -9.16
C ILE A 101 9.59 1.44 -8.34
N PRO A 102 10.94 1.33 -8.45
CA PRO A 102 11.88 2.16 -7.70
C PRO A 102 11.55 3.65 -7.75
N GLN A 103 11.53 4.30 -6.57
CA GLN A 103 11.24 5.73 -6.46
C GLN A 103 12.26 6.62 -7.19
N LYS A 104 13.52 6.16 -7.36
CA LYS A 104 14.58 6.87 -8.11
C LYS A 104 14.18 7.23 -9.55
N LEU A 105 13.35 6.41 -10.20
CA LEU A 105 12.86 6.68 -11.56
C LEU A 105 12.02 7.96 -11.64
N ARG A 106 11.48 8.49 -10.53
CA ARG A 106 10.69 9.74 -10.52
C ARG A 106 11.50 10.96 -10.93
N GLN A 107 12.83 10.88 -10.90
CA GLN A 107 13.70 11.97 -11.33
C GLN A 107 13.65 12.18 -12.86
N ALA A 108 13.32 11.15 -13.65
CA ALA A 108 13.34 11.21 -15.12
C ALA A 108 12.52 12.37 -15.71
N LYS A 109 11.30 12.62 -15.22
CA LYS A 109 10.47 13.75 -15.67
C LYS A 109 11.09 15.13 -15.43
N TYR A 110 11.94 15.27 -14.41
CA TYR A 110 12.64 16.53 -14.16
C TYR A 110 13.77 16.72 -15.15
N TYR A 111 14.51 15.66 -15.52
CA TYR A 111 15.46 15.74 -16.64
C TYR A 111 14.77 16.13 -17.95
N ILE A 112 13.62 15.52 -18.25
CA ILE A 112 12.83 15.86 -19.45
C ILE A 112 12.41 17.33 -19.40
N LEU A 113 11.91 17.80 -18.25
CA LEU A 113 11.52 19.21 -18.07
C LEU A 113 12.70 20.16 -18.31
N PHE A 114 13.83 19.97 -17.62
CA PHE A 114 14.97 20.88 -17.75
C PHE A 114 15.57 20.85 -19.15
N THR A 115 15.57 19.69 -19.82
CA THR A 115 16.00 19.58 -21.22
C THR A 115 15.08 20.37 -22.14
N ILE A 116 13.74 20.30 -21.95
CA ILE A 116 12.77 21.09 -22.72
C ILE A 116 12.96 22.60 -22.49
N LEU A 117 13.07 23.04 -21.23
CA LEU A 117 13.24 24.45 -20.91
C LEU A 117 14.57 25.00 -21.45
N PHE A 118 15.63 24.20 -21.43
CA PHE A 118 16.92 24.57 -21.98
C PHE A 118 16.91 24.63 -23.51
N ALA A 119 16.29 23.65 -24.18
CA ALA A 119 16.08 23.71 -25.62
C ALA A 119 15.29 24.99 -26.00
N ALA A 120 14.26 25.34 -25.21
CA ALA A 120 13.50 26.56 -25.41
C ALA A 120 14.36 27.83 -25.25
N LEU A 121 15.34 27.88 -24.33
CA LEU A 121 16.29 29.02 -24.23
C LEU A 121 17.08 29.24 -25.52
N LEU A 122 17.36 28.15 -26.24
CA LEU A 122 18.01 28.15 -27.54
C LEU A 122 17.01 28.31 -28.71
N ALA A 123 15.79 28.76 -28.44
CA ALA A 123 14.70 28.92 -29.40
C ALA A 123 14.36 27.63 -30.18
N ASN A 124 14.56 26.46 -29.55
CA ASN A 124 14.17 25.16 -30.07
C ASN A 124 12.98 24.62 -29.27
N LEU A 125 11.82 24.50 -29.93
CA LEU A 125 10.59 24.01 -29.34
C LEU A 125 10.26 22.55 -29.74
N THR A 126 11.19 21.84 -30.40
CA THR A 126 10.95 20.47 -30.90
C THR A 126 10.63 19.50 -29.76
N LEU A 127 11.29 19.64 -28.60
CA LEU A 127 11.06 18.77 -27.43
C LEU A 127 9.72 19.02 -26.71
N VAL A 128 9.02 20.12 -27.03
CA VAL A 128 7.63 20.34 -26.58
C VAL A 128 6.70 19.26 -27.14
N PHE A 129 7.15 18.48 -28.14
CA PHE A 129 6.49 17.25 -28.55
C PHE A 129 6.19 16.30 -27.38
N LEU A 130 6.99 16.28 -26.32
CA LEU A 130 6.81 15.44 -25.13
C LEU A 130 5.79 15.99 -24.11
N ASP A 131 5.17 17.13 -24.39
CA ASP A 131 4.11 17.68 -23.55
C ASP A 131 2.86 16.79 -23.53
N PRO A 132 2.28 16.46 -22.36
CA PRO A 132 1.13 15.55 -22.26
C PRO A 132 -0.13 16.02 -23.01
N ILE A 133 -0.44 17.32 -23.04
CA ILE A 133 -1.62 17.84 -23.73
C ILE A 133 -1.39 17.74 -25.24
N THR A 134 -0.18 18.04 -25.69
CA THR A 134 0.23 17.94 -27.08
C THR A 134 0.22 16.49 -27.58
N ILE A 135 0.78 15.54 -26.82
CA ILE A 135 0.69 14.10 -27.14
C ILE A 135 -0.77 13.66 -27.25
N PHE A 136 -1.61 14.06 -26.30
CA PHE A 136 -3.01 13.65 -26.28
C PHE A 136 -3.80 14.24 -27.47
N LEU A 137 -3.59 15.51 -27.80
CA LEU A 137 -4.20 16.16 -28.97
C LEU A 137 -3.79 15.46 -30.28
N ARG A 138 -2.52 15.08 -30.43
CA ARG A 138 -2.03 14.35 -31.61
C ARG A 138 -2.63 12.96 -31.72
N ALA A 139 -2.68 12.21 -30.62
CA ALA A 139 -3.33 10.90 -30.60
C ALA A 139 -4.81 10.99 -31.00
N MET A 140 -5.51 12.01 -30.48
CA MET A 140 -6.89 12.29 -30.83
C MET A 140 -7.05 12.64 -32.31
N ALA A 141 -6.19 13.51 -32.86
CA ALA A 141 -6.28 13.99 -34.24
C ALA A 141 -5.83 12.96 -35.29
N GLY A 142 -4.75 12.22 -35.01
CA GLY A 142 -4.12 11.30 -35.96
C GLY A 142 -4.67 9.88 -35.94
N VAL A 143 -5.24 9.43 -34.82
CA VAL A 143 -5.61 8.02 -34.62
C VAL A 143 -7.06 7.86 -34.20
N ILE A 144 -7.43 8.46 -33.07
CA ILE A 144 -8.71 8.15 -32.41
C ILE A 144 -9.88 8.69 -33.24
N TYR A 145 -9.83 9.95 -33.67
CA TYR A 145 -10.92 10.54 -34.44
C TYR A 145 -11.08 9.95 -35.85
N PRO A 146 -10.01 9.80 -36.66
CA PRO A 146 -10.12 9.11 -37.95
C PRO A 146 -10.59 7.66 -37.81
N GLY A 147 -10.13 6.94 -36.79
CA GLY A 147 -10.57 5.57 -36.51
C GLY A 147 -12.06 5.48 -36.18
N ILE A 148 -12.58 6.41 -35.35
CA ILE A 148 -14.01 6.50 -35.07
C ILE A 148 -14.78 6.81 -36.36
N LYS A 149 -14.38 7.82 -37.13
CA LYS A 149 -15.04 8.20 -38.39
C LYS A 149 -15.10 7.01 -39.37
N SER A 150 -13.98 6.32 -39.54
CA SER A 150 -13.88 5.13 -40.41
C SER A 150 -14.72 3.95 -39.94
N ALA A 151 -14.98 3.80 -38.64
CA ALA A 151 -15.86 2.75 -38.11
C ALA A 151 -17.35 3.05 -38.38
N PHE A 152 -17.73 4.33 -38.41
CA PHE A 152 -19.09 4.76 -38.72
C PHE A 152 -19.37 4.85 -40.23
N GLU A 153 -18.36 5.19 -41.04
CA GLU A 153 -18.44 5.28 -42.50
C GLU A 153 -17.93 3.97 -43.15
N LYS A 154 -18.84 3.03 -43.46
CA LYS A 154 -18.51 1.75 -44.11
C LYS A 154 -17.70 2.00 -45.40
N GLY A 155 -16.41 1.63 -45.41
CA GLY A 155 -15.56 1.63 -46.61
C GLY A 155 -14.39 2.62 -46.60
N ALA A 156 -14.17 3.41 -45.55
CA ALA A 156 -13.00 4.29 -45.47
C ALA A 156 -11.70 3.50 -45.25
N LYS A 157 -10.71 3.65 -46.15
CA LYS A 157 -9.34 3.19 -45.92
C LYS A 157 -8.76 3.96 -44.74
N LEU A 158 -8.44 3.26 -43.65
CA LEU A 158 -7.84 3.83 -42.45
C LEU A 158 -6.43 4.34 -42.81
N PRO A 159 -6.15 5.66 -42.80
CA PRO A 159 -4.81 6.15 -43.05
C PRO A 159 -4.01 6.01 -41.74
N ILE A 160 -3.72 4.78 -41.34
CA ILE A 160 -2.94 4.50 -40.13
C ILE A 160 -1.49 4.82 -40.48
N GLN A 161 -1.00 5.99 -40.09
CA GLN A 161 0.44 6.22 -40.01
C GLN A 161 0.95 5.61 -38.68
N PRO A 162 1.69 4.49 -38.70
CA PRO A 162 2.08 3.77 -37.47
C PRO A 162 2.89 4.64 -36.51
N ALA A 163 3.67 5.59 -37.03
CA ALA A 163 4.46 6.55 -36.27
C ALA A 163 3.63 7.41 -35.27
N LEU A 164 2.31 7.51 -35.45
CA LEU A 164 1.41 8.32 -34.62
C LEU A 164 0.76 7.57 -33.45
N ILE A 165 0.72 6.25 -33.53
CA ILE A 165 0.11 5.41 -32.50
C ILE A 165 1.10 5.19 -31.34
N VAL A 166 2.40 5.10 -31.65
CA VAL A 166 3.41 4.60 -30.71
C VAL A 166 3.47 5.38 -29.39
N PRO A 167 3.57 6.72 -29.33
CA PRO A 167 3.75 7.41 -28.04
C PRO A 167 2.55 7.27 -27.10
N PHE A 168 1.33 7.40 -27.62
CA PHE A 168 0.13 7.28 -26.80
C PHE A 168 -0.20 5.84 -26.43
N ALA A 169 0.01 4.89 -27.36
CA ALA A 169 -0.14 3.46 -27.08
C ALA A 169 0.87 3.00 -26.01
N VAL A 170 2.13 3.47 -26.07
CA VAL A 170 3.14 3.20 -25.05
C VAL A 170 2.72 3.76 -23.69
N ILE A 171 2.18 4.98 -23.63
CA ILE A 171 1.65 5.55 -22.38
C ILE A 171 0.55 4.67 -21.78
N LEU A 172 -0.39 4.19 -22.59
CA LEU A 172 -1.46 3.30 -22.13
C LEU A 172 -0.92 1.92 -21.71
N ALA A 173 0.01 1.34 -22.47
CA ALA A 173 0.65 0.06 -22.14
C ALA A 173 1.41 0.13 -20.81
N LEU A 174 2.22 1.17 -20.60
CA LEU A 174 2.93 1.39 -19.33
C LEU A 174 1.96 1.61 -18.16
N ASN A 175 0.80 2.22 -18.40
CA ASN A 175 -0.24 2.41 -17.40
C ASN A 175 -0.90 1.09 -16.95
N LEU A 176 -0.89 0.06 -17.80
CA LEU A 176 -1.31 -1.30 -17.43
C LEU A 176 -0.29 -2.02 -16.53
N ILE A 177 0.97 -1.57 -16.52
CA ILE A 177 2.01 -2.10 -15.62
C ILE A 177 1.97 -1.35 -14.29
N VAL A 178 1.99 -0.01 -14.34
CA VAL A 178 1.87 0.85 -13.17
C VAL A 178 0.90 1.99 -13.44
N ARG A 179 -0.12 2.06 -12.58
CA ARG A 179 -1.12 3.12 -12.63
C ARG A 179 -0.46 4.50 -12.63
N ARG A 180 -0.84 5.34 -13.60
CA ARG A 180 -0.28 6.68 -13.83
C ARG A 180 1.24 6.70 -14.05
N PHE A 181 1.83 5.66 -14.67
CA PHE A 181 3.27 5.60 -14.97
C PHE A 181 3.81 6.91 -15.58
N TRP A 182 3.17 7.40 -16.65
CA TRP A 182 3.56 8.66 -17.29
C TRP A 182 3.57 9.85 -16.31
N CYS A 183 2.51 10.01 -15.51
CA CYS A 183 2.41 11.12 -14.55
C CYS A 183 3.43 11.04 -13.41
N ARG A 184 3.83 9.83 -13.02
CA ARG A 184 4.82 9.58 -11.96
C ARG A 184 6.25 9.81 -12.43
N TYR A 185 6.58 9.34 -13.64
CA TYR A 185 7.97 9.18 -14.06
C TYR A 185 8.39 10.05 -15.24
N LEU A 186 7.49 10.42 -16.16
CA LEU A 186 7.89 11.03 -17.44
C LEU A 186 7.26 12.39 -17.74
N CYS A 187 6.15 12.77 -17.10
CA CYS A 187 5.38 13.96 -17.44
C CYS A 187 6.10 15.28 -17.07
N PRO A 188 6.60 16.06 -18.05
CA PRO A 188 7.33 17.31 -17.77
C PRO A 188 6.42 18.42 -17.22
N LEU A 189 5.17 18.51 -17.68
CA LEU A 189 4.19 19.44 -17.11
C LEU A 189 3.93 19.15 -15.62
N GLY A 190 3.83 17.85 -15.27
CA GLY A 190 3.68 17.42 -13.89
C GLY A 190 4.89 17.73 -13.03
N ALA A 191 6.10 17.65 -13.59
CA ALA A 191 7.33 18.05 -12.92
C ALA A 191 7.37 19.57 -12.66
N LEU A 192 7.00 20.38 -13.65
CA LEU A 192 6.97 21.84 -13.55
C LEU A 192 6.00 22.29 -12.45
N MET A 193 4.79 21.73 -12.45
CA MET A 193 3.82 21.98 -11.39
C MET A 193 4.28 21.46 -10.01
N GLY A 194 5.05 20.37 -9.99
CA GLY A 194 5.63 19.82 -8.76
C GLY A 194 6.66 20.74 -8.11
N LEU A 195 7.38 21.55 -8.89
CA LEU A 195 8.26 22.60 -8.36
C LEU A 195 7.44 23.70 -7.67
N LEU A 196 6.32 24.11 -8.27
CA LEU A 196 5.43 25.13 -7.71
C LEU A 196 4.64 24.63 -6.49
N SER A 197 4.28 23.35 -6.45
CA SER A 197 3.44 22.81 -5.36
C SER A 197 4.19 22.64 -4.03
N LYS A 198 5.52 22.75 -4.00
CA LYS A 198 6.31 22.69 -2.74
C LYS A 198 5.97 23.82 -1.77
N VAL A 199 5.54 24.97 -2.29
CA VAL A 199 5.16 26.16 -1.50
C VAL A 199 3.64 26.29 -1.34
N SER A 200 2.88 25.23 -1.64
CA SER A 200 1.42 25.36 -1.69
C SER A 200 0.78 25.64 -0.33
N TRP A 201 -0.14 26.60 -0.27
CA TRP A 201 -0.78 26.99 1.00
C TRP A 201 -1.70 25.92 1.58
N PHE A 202 -2.42 25.20 0.71
CA PHE A 202 -3.29 24.11 1.10
C PHE A 202 -2.63 22.78 0.77
N LYS A 203 -2.45 21.93 1.78
CA LYS A 203 -1.84 20.61 1.61
C LYS A 203 -2.53 19.56 2.47
N ARG A 204 -2.31 18.31 2.09
CA ARG A 204 -2.67 17.16 2.93
C ARG A 204 -1.75 17.15 4.15
N TYR A 205 -2.32 16.94 5.33
CA TYR A 205 -1.57 16.63 6.54
C TYR A 205 -2.30 15.53 7.33
N VAL A 206 -1.58 14.91 8.26
CA VAL A 206 -2.12 13.89 9.16
C VAL A 206 -2.08 14.47 10.56
N GLU A 207 -3.22 14.46 11.24
CA GLU A 207 -3.29 14.71 12.69
C GLU A 207 -2.72 13.49 13.40
N ARG A 208 -1.58 13.68 14.06
CA ARG A 208 -0.87 12.68 14.84
C ARG A 208 -0.66 13.23 16.23
N MET A 209 -0.89 12.38 17.22
CA MET A 209 -0.42 12.61 18.58
C MET A 209 1.07 12.28 18.63
N GLU A 210 1.84 13.03 19.42
CA GLU A 210 3.24 12.70 19.69
C GLU A 210 3.35 11.44 20.56
N GLU A 211 2.37 11.23 21.43
CA GLU A 211 2.29 10.10 22.36
C GLU A 211 1.49 8.92 21.79
N ILE A 212 1.82 7.71 22.25
CA ILE A 212 1.23 6.47 21.77
C ILE A 212 0.03 6.09 22.65
N ALA A 213 -0.99 5.46 22.06
CA ALA A 213 -2.12 4.95 22.81
C ALA A 213 -1.67 3.86 23.82
N PRO A 214 -2.13 3.89 25.09
CA PRO A 214 -1.67 2.99 26.13
C PRO A 214 -1.96 1.51 25.81
N CYS A 215 -3.08 1.20 25.17
CA CYS A 215 -3.39 -0.16 24.72
C CYS A 215 -2.37 -0.76 23.72
N ARG A 216 -1.66 0.08 22.95
CA ARG A 216 -0.58 -0.36 22.04
C ARG A 216 0.71 -0.64 22.79
N VAL A 217 1.02 0.14 23.82
CA VAL A 217 2.20 -0.07 24.69
C VAL A 217 1.98 -1.27 25.61
N GLY A 218 0.78 -1.39 26.18
CA GLY A 218 0.39 -2.51 27.05
C GLY A 218 0.24 -3.85 26.34
N CYS A 219 0.26 -3.90 25.00
CA CYS A 219 0.22 -5.15 24.24
C CYS A 219 1.63 -5.78 24.20
N PRO A 220 1.87 -6.94 24.86
CA PRO A 220 3.22 -7.51 24.93
C PRO A 220 3.77 -7.98 23.57
N ALA A 221 2.87 -8.34 22.64
CA ALA A 221 3.21 -8.70 21.26
C ALA A 221 3.61 -7.48 20.40
N GLY A 222 3.31 -6.26 20.86
CA GLY A 222 3.56 -5.01 20.14
C GLY A 222 2.61 -4.78 18.97
N THR A 223 1.38 -5.29 19.05
CA THR A 223 0.34 -5.15 18.02
C THR A 223 -0.22 -3.73 17.97
N ASN A 224 -0.52 -3.22 16.78
CA ASN A 224 -1.16 -1.92 16.61
C ASN A 224 -2.68 -1.97 16.89
N VAL A 225 -3.05 -1.98 18.17
CA VAL A 225 -4.44 -2.09 18.66
C VAL A 225 -5.36 -1.04 18.06
N THR A 226 -5.00 0.25 18.17
CA THR A 226 -5.84 1.33 17.63
C THR A 226 -6.01 1.24 16.12
N GLY A 227 -4.98 0.78 15.41
CA GLY A 227 -4.99 0.58 13.96
C GLY A 227 -6.00 -0.47 13.51
N TYR A 228 -5.96 -1.68 14.09
CA TYR A 228 -6.85 -2.75 13.66
C TYR A 228 -8.28 -2.53 14.16
N VAL A 229 -8.48 -1.97 15.36
CA VAL A 229 -9.82 -1.60 15.86
C VAL A 229 -10.46 -0.57 14.92
N ALA A 230 -9.70 0.43 14.46
CA ALA A 230 -10.18 1.39 13.48
C ALA A 230 -10.53 0.77 12.11
N LEU A 231 -9.86 -0.31 11.71
CA LEU A 231 -10.20 -1.04 10.49
C LEU A 231 -11.48 -1.88 10.68
N ILE A 232 -11.64 -2.51 11.84
CA ILE A 232 -12.85 -3.28 12.21
C ILE A 232 -14.08 -2.38 12.20
N SER A 233 -14.01 -1.16 12.77
CA SER A 233 -15.14 -0.22 12.79
C SER A 233 -15.62 0.20 11.39
N GLN A 234 -14.79 0.02 10.36
CA GLN A 234 -15.13 0.26 8.96
C GLN A 234 -15.53 -0.99 8.18
N GLY A 235 -15.59 -2.16 8.83
CA GLY A 235 -15.90 -3.43 8.19
C GLY A 235 -14.74 -4.02 7.37
N ARG A 236 -13.48 -3.68 7.71
CA ARG A 236 -12.30 -4.00 6.90
C ARG A 236 -11.43 -5.03 7.58
N PHE A 237 -12.03 -6.19 7.81
CA PHE A 237 -11.51 -7.24 8.68
C PHE A 237 -10.21 -7.86 8.15
N LYS A 238 -10.10 -8.07 6.83
CA LYS A 238 -8.86 -8.59 6.22
C LYS A 238 -7.65 -7.69 6.48
N GLU A 239 -7.82 -6.39 6.29
CA GLU A 239 -6.76 -5.41 6.53
C GLU A 239 -6.43 -5.29 8.03
N ALA A 240 -7.42 -5.51 8.91
CA ALA A 240 -7.21 -5.56 10.35
C ALA A 240 -6.34 -6.76 10.75
N VAL A 241 -6.64 -7.95 10.22
CA VAL A 241 -5.85 -9.17 10.46
C VAL A 241 -4.43 -9.05 9.88
N ASP A 242 -4.29 -8.48 8.68
CA ASP A 242 -2.96 -8.23 8.09
C ASP A 242 -2.11 -7.31 8.97
N LEU A 243 -2.71 -6.26 9.53
CA LEU A 243 -2.05 -5.35 10.47
C LEU A 243 -1.69 -6.05 11.79
N ILE A 244 -2.53 -6.96 12.29
CA ILE A 244 -2.20 -7.77 13.47
C ILE A 244 -0.97 -8.65 13.17
N ARG A 245 -0.97 -9.32 12.01
CA ARG A 245 0.12 -10.20 11.53
C ARG A 245 1.44 -9.47 11.26
N GLU A 246 1.48 -8.14 11.28
CA GLU A 246 2.75 -7.40 11.28
C GLU A 246 3.56 -7.63 12.56
N ALA A 247 2.88 -7.86 13.69
CA ALA A 247 3.50 -8.07 15.00
C ALA A 247 3.22 -9.47 15.57
N ASN A 248 1.97 -9.93 15.48
CA ASN A 248 1.48 -11.16 16.05
C ASN A 248 1.09 -12.18 14.96
N PRO A 249 1.86 -13.26 14.73
CA PRO A 249 1.48 -14.29 13.77
C PRO A 249 0.36 -15.22 14.26
N PHE A 250 -0.14 -15.02 15.47
CA PHE A 250 -1.18 -15.81 16.13
C PHE A 250 -2.45 -15.00 16.43
N PRO A 251 -3.05 -14.28 15.46
CA PRO A 251 -4.24 -13.46 15.72
C PRO A 251 -5.40 -14.30 16.25
N THR A 252 -5.61 -15.51 15.70
CA THR A 252 -6.73 -16.36 16.14
C THR A 252 -6.43 -16.95 17.51
N VAL A 253 -5.24 -17.50 17.75
CA VAL A 253 -4.90 -18.04 19.09
C VAL A 253 -4.97 -16.95 20.17
N CYS A 254 -4.38 -15.76 19.94
CA CYS A 254 -4.42 -14.66 20.91
C CYS A 254 -5.86 -14.22 21.20
N GLY A 255 -6.72 -14.14 20.18
CA GLY A 255 -8.15 -13.87 20.36
C GLY A 255 -8.90 -14.88 21.26
N HIS A 256 -8.35 -16.08 21.48
CA HIS A 256 -8.97 -17.10 22.34
C HIS A 256 -8.38 -17.15 23.76
N VAL A 257 -7.06 -16.96 23.91
CA VAL A 257 -6.37 -17.29 25.17
C VAL A 257 -5.61 -16.15 25.83
N CYS A 258 -5.42 -15.03 25.14
CA CYS A 258 -4.69 -13.89 25.69
C CYS A 258 -5.47 -13.28 26.87
N PRO A 259 -4.80 -12.77 27.92
CA PRO A 259 -5.45 -12.03 28.99
C PRO A 259 -5.78 -10.56 28.63
N HIS A 260 -5.31 -10.08 27.48
CA HIS A 260 -5.61 -8.74 26.96
C HIS A 260 -5.34 -7.56 27.91
N ARG A 261 -4.09 -7.46 28.40
CA ARG A 261 -3.60 -6.28 29.15
C ARG A 261 -3.87 -4.93 28.46
N CYS A 262 -4.00 -4.94 27.13
CA CYS A 262 -4.41 -3.77 26.37
C CYS A 262 -5.81 -3.22 26.75
N GLU A 263 -6.69 -4.05 27.32
CA GLU A 263 -7.99 -3.65 27.87
C GLU A 263 -7.85 -3.01 29.25
N ASP A 264 -6.95 -3.53 30.09
CA ASP A 264 -6.65 -2.97 31.42
C ASP A 264 -6.12 -1.53 31.31
N GLU A 265 -5.25 -1.29 30.33
CA GLU A 265 -4.64 0.02 30.05
C GLU A 265 -5.52 0.93 29.15
N CYS A 266 -6.76 0.55 28.87
CA CYS A 266 -7.58 1.29 27.92
C CYS A 266 -8.13 2.59 28.53
N ASN A 267 -7.74 3.76 28.01
CA ASN A 267 -8.29 5.07 28.41
C ASN A 267 -9.83 5.17 28.36
N ARG A 268 -10.52 4.30 27.62
CA ARG A 268 -11.99 4.26 27.62
C ARG A 268 -12.56 3.80 28.98
N GLY A 269 -11.82 2.98 29.72
CA GLY A 269 -12.21 2.50 31.06
C GLY A 269 -12.39 3.62 32.09
N GLU A 270 -11.69 4.75 31.92
CA GLU A 270 -11.88 5.93 32.77
C GLU A 270 -13.13 6.75 32.40
N PHE A 271 -13.67 6.56 31.19
CA PHE A 271 -14.88 7.22 30.75
C PHE A 271 -16.14 6.39 31.07
N ASP A 272 -16.16 5.13 30.66
CA ASP A 272 -17.22 4.17 30.97
C ASP A 272 -16.67 2.75 31.17
N GLU A 273 -16.58 1.94 30.12
CA GLU A 273 -16.05 0.58 30.17
C GLU A 273 -15.02 0.38 29.06
N PRO A 274 -13.92 -0.35 29.29
CA PRO A 274 -12.90 -0.59 28.27
C PRO A 274 -13.49 -1.26 27.02
N LEU A 275 -12.77 -1.13 25.91
CA LEU A 275 -13.08 -1.86 24.68
C LEU A 275 -12.92 -3.36 24.88
N ALA A 276 -13.79 -4.16 24.28
CA ALA A 276 -13.64 -5.62 24.19
C ALA A 276 -12.61 -6.01 23.11
N ILE A 277 -11.37 -5.54 23.25
CA ILE A 277 -10.27 -5.72 22.29
C ILE A 277 -10.04 -7.20 21.98
N ASN A 278 -10.10 -8.09 22.98
CA ASN A 278 -10.03 -9.54 22.80
C ASN A 278 -11.07 -10.06 21.81
N ALA A 279 -12.33 -9.69 22.05
CA ALA A 279 -13.46 -10.13 21.24
C ALA A 279 -13.38 -9.56 19.82
N LEU A 280 -12.86 -8.33 19.66
CA LEU A 280 -12.61 -7.71 18.36
C LEU A 280 -11.49 -8.40 17.57
N GLU A 281 -10.35 -8.71 18.21
CA GLU A 281 -9.25 -9.46 17.59
C GLU A 281 -9.73 -10.85 17.14
N ARG A 282 -10.42 -11.58 18.03
CA ARG A 282 -11.01 -12.87 17.72
C ARG A 282 -11.99 -12.79 16.56
N PHE A 283 -12.94 -11.87 16.62
CA PHE A 283 -13.93 -11.69 15.56
C PHE A 283 -13.27 -11.46 14.19
N ALA A 284 -12.29 -10.55 14.12
CA ALA A 284 -11.63 -10.23 12.87
C ALA A 284 -10.88 -11.45 12.30
N ALA A 285 -10.16 -12.18 13.17
CA ALA A 285 -9.44 -13.39 12.80
C ALA A 285 -10.39 -14.49 12.32
N ASP A 286 -11.45 -14.79 13.07
CA ASP A 286 -12.44 -15.81 12.72
C ASP A 286 -13.18 -15.48 11.43
N TYR A 287 -13.52 -14.21 11.21
CA TYR A 287 -14.22 -13.77 10.00
C TYR A 287 -13.36 -14.00 8.75
N VAL A 288 -12.10 -13.57 8.79
CA VAL A 288 -11.16 -13.66 7.67
C VAL A 288 -10.75 -15.11 7.38
N LEU A 289 -10.64 -15.91 8.44
CA LEU A 289 -10.42 -17.35 8.32
C LEU A 289 -11.60 -18.02 7.60
N LYS A 290 -12.85 -17.71 7.98
CA LYS A 290 -14.06 -18.25 7.35
C LYS A 290 -14.26 -17.77 5.92
N SER A 291 -13.83 -16.56 5.57
CA SER A 291 -13.94 -16.04 4.20
C SER A 291 -12.95 -16.68 3.22
N GLY A 292 -11.92 -17.37 3.73
CA GLY A 292 -10.87 -17.98 2.92
C GLY A 292 -9.87 -16.96 2.34
N GLU A 293 -9.91 -15.71 2.80
CA GLU A 293 -8.99 -14.65 2.38
C GLU A 293 -7.64 -14.71 3.12
N ASP A 294 -7.55 -15.45 4.23
CA ASP A 294 -6.31 -15.62 5.01
C ASP A 294 -5.33 -16.58 4.32
N LYS A 295 -4.66 -16.10 3.28
CA LYS A 295 -3.69 -16.89 2.51
C LYS A 295 -2.28 -16.36 2.74
N PRO A 296 -1.36 -17.19 3.27
CA PRO A 296 0.03 -16.81 3.41
C PRO A 296 0.67 -16.68 2.01
N LYS A 297 1.62 -15.76 1.89
CA LYS A 297 2.48 -15.66 0.71
C LYS A 297 3.88 -16.14 1.08
N PRO A 298 4.45 -17.12 0.36
CA PRO A 298 5.83 -17.52 0.58
C PRO A 298 6.75 -16.31 0.44
N THR A 299 7.56 -16.05 1.47
CA THR A 299 8.59 -15.00 1.37
C THR A 299 9.81 -15.60 0.68
N PRO A 300 10.39 -14.93 -0.35
CA PRO A 300 11.60 -15.42 -0.99
C PRO A 300 12.79 -15.36 -0.03
N ILE A 301 13.69 -16.35 -0.12
CA ILE A 301 14.96 -16.33 0.59
C ILE A 301 15.88 -15.34 -0.12
N THR A 302 16.26 -14.27 0.57
CA THR A 302 17.14 -13.21 0.05
C THR A 302 18.45 -13.10 0.84
N ARG A 303 18.53 -13.74 2.01
CA ARG A 303 19.71 -13.79 2.89
C ARG A 303 20.43 -15.14 2.73
N LYS A 304 21.75 -15.15 2.93
CA LYS A 304 22.57 -16.37 2.81
C LYS A 304 22.64 -17.13 4.12
N GLU A 305 22.57 -16.38 5.21
CA GLU A 305 22.65 -16.84 6.59
C GLU A 305 21.44 -17.72 6.95
N ARG A 306 21.69 -18.69 7.83
CA ARG A 306 20.73 -19.69 8.27
C ARG A 306 20.50 -19.56 9.77
N VAL A 307 19.25 -19.61 10.18
CA VAL A 307 18.86 -19.51 11.59
C VAL A 307 18.16 -20.79 12.04
N ALA A 308 18.61 -21.35 13.16
CA ALA A 308 17.96 -22.48 13.82
C ALA A 308 17.11 -22.00 15.00
N ILE A 309 15.94 -22.62 15.17
CA ILE A 309 15.04 -22.37 16.29
C ILE A 309 14.76 -23.67 17.01
N ILE A 310 14.96 -23.72 18.32
CA ILE A 310 14.74 -24.90 19.14
C ILE A 310 13.44 -24.69 19.93
N GLY A 311 12.42 -25.49 19.62
CA GLY A 311 11.07 -25.41 20.15
C GLY A 311 10.10 -24.65 19.24
N SER A 312 8.92 -25.23 19.01
CA SER A 312 7.84 -24.65 18.18
C SER A 312 6.73 -23.99 19.01
N GLY A 313 7.06 -23.50 20.21
CA GLY A 313 6.13 -22.69 21.00
C GLY A 313 5.86 -21.32 20.38
N PRO A 314 4.97 -20.50 20.98
CA PRO A 314 4.63 -19.18 20.45
C PRO A 314 5.84 -18.27 20.21
N ALA A 315 6.86 -18.31 21.09
CA ALA A 315 8.09 -17.54 20.92
C ALA A 315 8.89 -18.01 19.70
N GLY A 316 9.13 -19.31 19.57
CA GLY A 316 9.89 -19.90 18.47
C GLY A 316 9.24 -19.66 17.12
N LEU A 317 7.93 -19.92 17.02
CA LEU A 317 7.18 -19.71 15.79
C LEU A 317 7.03 -18.22 15.43
N SER A 318 6.92 -17.32 16.43
CA SER A 318 6.96 -15.88 16.19
C SER A 318 8.31 -15.43 15.62
N ALA A 319 9.42 -15.88 16.24
CA ALA A 319 10.75 -15.60 15.73
C ALA A 319 10.93 -16.15 14.30
N ALA A 320 10.46 -17.37 14.05
CA ALA A 320 10.56 -18.03 12.76
C ALA A 320 9.83 -17.24 11.66
N TYR A 321 8.59 -16.84 11.94
CA TYR A 321 7.77 -16.06 11.03
C TYR A 321 8.43 -14.72 10.67
N HIS A 322 8.92 -13.98 11.66
CA HIS A 322 9.54 -12.66 11.43
C HIS A 322 10.88 -12.77 10.69
N LEU A 323 11.75 -13.71 11.08
CA LEU A 323 13.01 -13.98 10.37
C LEU A 323 12.77 -14.43 8.92
N ARG A 324 11.76 -15.26 8.69
CA ARG A 324 11.37 -15.66 7.34
C ARG A 324 10.94 -14.47 6.49
N ARG A 325 10.15 -13.54 7.06
CA ARG A 325 9.75 -12.29 6.39
C ARG A 325 10.91 -11.35 6.10
N MET A 326 12.00 -11.43 6.87
CA MET A 326 13.25 -10.70 6.63
C MET A 326 14.16 -11.38 5.58
N GLY A 327 13.77 -12.56 5.08
CA GLY A 327 14.42 -13.26 3.97
C GLY A 327 15.41 -14.35 4.37
N TYR A 328 15.47 -14.73 5.65
CA TYR A 328 16.35 -15.81 6.14
C TYR A 328 15.79 -17.20 5.86
N ARG A 329 16.70 -18.17 5.74
CA ARG A 329 16.33 -19.60 5.82
C ARG A 329 16.24 -19.97 7.30
N VAL A 330 15.06 -20.41 7.72
CA VAL A 330 14.76 -20.72 9.12
C VAL A 330 14.27 -22.15 9.24
N LYS A 331 14.87 -22.90 10.17
CA LYS A 331 14.45 -24.26 10.51
C LYS A 331 14.11 -24.34 12.00
N VAL A 332 12.93 -24.87 12.32
CA VAL A 332 12.43 -25.08 13.68
C VAL A 332 12.54 -26.57 14.01
N PHE A 333 13.17 -26.88 15.14
CA PHE A 333 13.30 -28.24 15.68
C PHE A 333 12.32 -28.41 16.84
N GLU A 334 11.41 -29.38 16.75
CA GLU A 334 10.36 -29.63 17.74
C GLU A 334 10.41 -31.08 18.24
N ARG A 335 10.44 -31.26 19.57
CA ARG A 335 10.48 -32.57 20.22
C ARG A 335 9.18 -33.35 20.04
N LEU A 336 8.05 -32.67 20.13
CA LEU A 336 6.72 -33.29 20.06
C LEU A 336 6.35 -33.68 18.61
N PRO A 337 5.39 -34.60 18.43
CA PRO A 337 4.93 -35.00 17.09
C PRO A 337 4.17 -33.91 16.31
N LEU A 338 3.79 -32.83 16.99
CA LEU A 338 3.03 -31.72 16.44
C LEU A 338 3.56 -30.37 16.96
N PRO A 339 3.53 -29.32 16.13
CA PRO A 339 4.00 -27.99 16.51
C PRO A 339 3.01 -27.24 17.42
N GLY A 340 3.50 -26.19 18.08
CA GLY A 340 2.71 -25.25 18.87
C GLY A 340 3.05 -25.24 20.36
N GLY A 341 3.91 -26.15 20.83
CA GLY A 341 4.33 -26.23 22.24
C GLY A 341 3.14 -26.28 23.21
N MET A 342 3.16 -25.45 24.26
CA MET A 342 2.08 -25.38 25.25
C MET A 342 0.71 -24.97 24.68
N LEU A 343 0.64 -24.34 23.51
CA LEU A 343 -0.65 -24.08 22.84
C LEU A 343 -1.32 -25.38 22.42
N ALA A 344 -0.52 -26.34 21.95
CA ALA A 344 -1.00 -27.62 21.45
C ALA A 344 -1.27 -28.61 22.59
N VAL A 345 -0.38 -28.66 23.60
CA VAL A 345 -0.44 -29.69 24.66
C VAL A 345 -0.84 -29.18 26.04
N GLY A 346 -0.77 -27.88 26.30
CA GLY A 346 -1.15 -27.30 27.59
C GLY A 346 -2.60 -26.84 27.62
N ILE A 347 -2.97 -25.91 26.74
CA ILE A 347 -4.30 -25.27 26.78
C ILE A 347 -5.38 -26.25 26.31
N PRO A 348 -6.46 -26.48 27.09
CA PRO A 348 -7.54 -27.40 26.71
C PRO A 348 -8.32 -26.98 25.45
N ARG A 349 -8.91 -27.96 24.76
CA ARG A 349 -9.69 -27.76 23.53
C ARG A 349 -10.89 -26.82 23.69
N TYR A 350 -11.55 -26.81 24.86
CA TYR A 350 -12.71 -25.93 25.13
C TYR A 350 -12.33 -24.44 25.22
N ARG A 351 -11.04 -24.12 25.37
CA ARG A 351 -10.49 -22.76 25.33
C ARG A 351 -9.81 -22.46 24.01
N LEU A 352 -9.01 -23.40 23.52
CA LEU A 352 -8.27 -23.27 22.26
C LEU A 352 -8.55 -24.49 21.36
N PRO A 353 -9.49 -24.38 20.42
CA PRO A 353 -9.73 -25.41 19.43
C PRO A 353 -8.45 -25.75 18.65
N ARG A 354 -8.21 -27.04 18.38
CA ARG A 354 -6.99 -27.50 17.71
C ARG A 354 -6.95 -27.04 16.27
N GLU A 355 -8.11 -26.99 15.63
CA GLU A 355 -8.31 -26.51 14.27
C GLU A 355 -7.89 -25.04 14.16
N VAL A 356 -8.20 -24.22 15.16
CA VAL A 356 -7.82 -22.80 15.23
C VAL A 356 -6.30 -22.64 15.31
N LEU A 357 -5.66 -23.37 16.23
CA LEU A 357 -4.20 -23.36 16.36
C LEU A 357 -3.51 -23.77 15.06
N GLN A 358 -4.02 -24.82 14.41
CA GLN A 358 -3.43 -25.36 13.18
C GLN A 358 -3.53 -24.38 12.01
N LYS A 359 -4.51 -23.46 12.00
CA LYS A 359 -4.62 -22.41 10.97
C LYS A 359 -3.54 -21.35 11.11
N ASP A 360 -3.27 -20.89 12.32
CA ASP A 360 -2.18 -19.92 12.55
C ASP A 360 -0.81 -20.55 12.28
N ILE A 361 -0.58 -21.80 12.70
CA ILE A 361 0.66 -22.52 12.38
C ILE A 361 0.79 -22.73 10.87
N GLY A 362 -0.28 -23.18 10.19
CA GLY A 362 -0.28 -23.36 8.74
C GLY A 362 -0.03 -22.06 7.97
N TYR A 363 -0.45 -20.91 8.50
CA TYR A 363 -0.09 -19.60 7.94
C TYR A 363 1.43 -19.36 8.04
N ILE A 364 2.04 -19.67 9.17
CA ILE A 364 3.49 -19.54 9.40
C ILE A 364 4.26 -20.48 8.46
N GLU A 365 3.87 -21.75 8.36
CA GLU A 365 4.47 -22.72 7.43
C GLU A 365 4.33 -22.24 5.98
N GLY A 366 3.14 -21.75 5.59
CA GLY A 366 2.88 -21.20 4.26
C GLY A 366 3.68 -19.94 3.91
N SER A 367 4.28 -19.27 4.90
CA SER A 367 5.25 -18.18 4.67
C SER A 367 6.64 -18.69 4.24
N GLY A 368 6.88 -20.00 4.37
CA GLY A 368 8.10 -20.71 4.03
C GLY A 368 8.99 -21.08 5.23
N VAL A 369 8.41 -21.18 6.43
CA VAL A 369 9.10 -21.70 7.63
C VAL A 369 9.11 -23.22 7.59
N GLU A 370 10.27 -23.84 7.81
CA GLU A 370 10.41 -25.29 7.88
C GLU A 370 10.35 -25.74 9.35
N ILE A 371 9.43 -26.65 9.67
CA ILE A 371 9.27 -27.22 11.02
C ILE A 371 9.54 -28.72 10.94
N GLU A 372 10.53 -29.19 11.69
CA GLU A 372 10.87 -30.60 11.83
C GLU A 372 10.43 -31.09 13.22
N THR A 373 9.39 -31.91 13.27
CA THR A 373 8.85 -32.52 14.50
C THR A 373 9.56 -33.82 14.85
N ASN A 374 9.34 -34.33 16.06
CA ASN A 374 10.01 -35.53 16.61
C ASN A 374 11.54 -35.42 16.66
N VAL A 375 12.07 -34.21 16.84
CA VAL A 375 13.51 -33.96 17.00
C VAL A 375 13.78 -33.52 18.43
N GLU A 376 14.30 -34.43 19.24
CA GLU A 376 14.85 -34.10 20.54
C GLU A 376 16.25 -33.50 20.37
N VAL A 377 16.48 -32.35 20.99
CA VAL A 377 17.78 -31.66 20.97
C VAL A 377 18.49 -31.94 22.28
N ASP A 378 19.29 -33.00 22.27
CA ASP A 378 20.25 -33.28 23.34
C ASP A 378 21.50 -32.40 23.21
N LYS A 379 22.46 -32.59 24.12
CA LYS A 379 23.72 -31.85 24.15
C LYS A 379 24.54 -31.99 22.86
N GLN A 380 24.60 -33.19 22.28
CA GLN A 380 25.38 -33.43 21.06
C GLN A 380 24.70 -32.76 19.85
N ARG A 381 23.38 -32.91 19.75
CA ARG A 381 22.57 -32.32 18.69
C ARG A 381 22.59 -30.79 18.77
N PHE A 382 22.59 -30.22 19.98
CA PHE A 382 22.72 -28.78 20.19
C PHE A 382 24.06 -28.24 19.63
N GLU A 383 25.18 -28.89 19.96
CA GLU A 383 26.49 -28.50 19.45
C GLU A 383 26.61 -28.66 17.93
N GLN A 384 25.94 -29.67 17.34
CA GLN A 384 25.83 -29.79 15.90
C GLN A 384 25.07 -28.61 15.29
N ILE A 385 23.88 -28.28 15.82
CA ILE A 385 23.07 -27.14 15.36
C ILE A 385 23.88 -25.83 15.47
N ARG A 386 24.61 -25.63 16.57
CA ARG A 386 25.46 -24.45 16.77
C ARG A 386 26.53 -24.28 15.69
N ARG A 387 27.04 -25.37 15.12
CA ARG A 387 28.05 -25.33 14.03
C ARG A 387 27.42 -25.18 12.64
N GLU A 388 26.20 -25.68 12.47
CA GLU A 388 25.51 -25.67 11.17
C GLU A 388 24.79 -24.35 10.85
N TYR A 389 24.45 -23.54 11.86
CA TYR A 389 23.65 -22.33 11.70
C TYR A 389 24.39 -21.09 12.20
N ASP A 390 24.13 -19.95 11.57
CA ASP A 390 24.81 -18.67 11.86
C ASP A 390 24.25 -18.00 13.12
N ALA A 391 23.00 -18.32 13.49
CA ALA A 391 22.39 -17.94 14.75
C ALA A 391 21.42 -19.03 15.24
N VAL A 392 21.27 -19.13 16.56
CA VAL A 392 20.36 -20.08 17.23
C VAL A 392 19.42 -19.34 18.17
N PHE A 393 18.12 -19.65 18.12
CA PHE A 393 17.12 -19.16 19.07
C PHE A 393 16.52 -20.30 19.89
N ILE A 394 16.63 -20.23 21.21
CA ILE A 394 16.16 -21.25 22.15
C ILE A 394 14.82 -20.83 22.75
N SER A 395 13.77 -21.62 22.50
CA SER A 395 12.40 -21.35 22.94
C SER A 395 11.68 -22.61 23.44
N VAL A 396 12.40 -23.43 24.21
CA VAL A 396 11.95 -24.75 24.70
C VAL A 396 10.81 -24.70 25.73
N GLY A 397 10.52 -23.53 26.29
CA GLY A 397 9.44 -23.33 27.26
C GLY A 397 9.61 -24.09 28.58
N ALA A 398 8.55 -24.11 29.40
CA ALA A 398 8.55 -24.72 30.74
C ALA A 398 7.71 -26.01 30.79
N HIS A 399 8.20 -27.09 30.16
CA HIS A 399 7.46 -28.34 30.01
C HIS A 399 7.52 -29.31 31.22
N LYS A 400 8.35 -29.03 32.23
CA LYS A 400 8.55 -29.91 33.40
C LYS A 400 7.72 -29.47 34.59
N SER A 401 6.89 -30.37 35.11
CA SER A 401 6.11 -30.18 36.33
C SER A 401 7.01 -30.06 37.57
N ARG A 402 6.68 -29.16 38.50
CA ARG A 402 7.34 -29.11 39.81
C ARG A 402 6.79 -30.21 40.73
N LYS A 403 7.66 -30.80 41.53
CA LYS A 403 7.31 -31.78 42.58
C LYS A 403 7.02 -31.10 43.91
N LEU A 404 6.03 -31.61 44.64
CA LEU A 404 5.66 -31.09 45.96
C LEU A 404 6.64 -31.56 47.05
N LYS A 405 7.28 -32.71 46.84
CA LYS A 405 8.24 -33.37 47.73
C LYS A 405 7.61 -33.78 49.07
N VAL A 406 6.43 -34.38 49.01
CA VAL A 406 5.73 -34.95 50.17
C VAL A 406 5.64 -36.47 50.06
N GLU A 407 5.42 -37.12 51.20
CA GLU A 407 5.24 -38.58 51.23
C GLU A 407 4.02 -39.00 50.39
N GLY A 408 4.18 -40.08 49.61
CA GLY A 408 3.13 -40.65 48.76
C GLY A 408 2.96 -39.97 47.39
N GLU A 409 3.84 -39.04 47.00
CA GLU A 409 3.76 -38.38 45.68
C GLU A 409 3.96 -39.35 44.49
N ASP A 410 4.63 -40.48 44.70
CA ASP A 410 4.85 -41.52 43.68
C ASP A 410 3.75 -42.61 43.66
N LEU A 411 2.65 -42.44 44.41
CA LEU A 411 1.51 -43.37 44.41
C LEU A 411 0.77 -43.37 43.07
N GLU A 412 0.23 -44.52 42.67
CA GLU A 412 -0.63 -44.60 41.49
C GLU A 412 -1.87 -43.71 41.67
N GLY A 413 -2.17 -42.86 40.68
CA GLY A 413 -3.28 -41.89 40.75
C GLY A 413 -2.88 -40.50 41.27
N VAL A 414 -1.63 -40.31 41.72
CA VAL A 414 -1.04 -38.97 41.84
C VAL A 414 -0.37 -38.62 40.51
N VAL A 415 -0.89 -37.61 39.83
CA VAL A 415 -0.41 -37.19 38.51
C VAL A 415 -0.07 -35.70 38.50
N HIS A 416 0.80 -35.29 37.59
CA HIS A 416 1.15 -33.88 37.44
C HIS A 416 0.28 -33.20 36.37
N GLY A 417 -0.13 -31.96 36.62
CA GLY A 417 -1.10 -31.25 35.78
C GLY A 417 -0.65 -31.02 34.34
N VAL A 418 0.64 -30.77 34.10
CA VAL A 418 1.16 -30.59 32.73
C VAL A 418 1.11 -31.89 31.95
N ASP A 419 1.44 -33.01 32.60
CA ASP A 419 1.48 -34.32 31.98
C ASP A 419 0.05 -34.81 31.71
N PHE A 420 -0.86 -34.59 32.66
CA PHE A 420 -2.31 -34.81 32.50
C PHE A 420 -2.87 -34.05 31.28
N LEU A 421 -2.63 -32.74 31.18
CA LEU A 421 -3.12 -31.94 30.06
C LEU A 421 -2.46 -32.36 28.75
N ARG A 422 -1.16 -32.67 28.76
CA ARG A 422 -0.43 -33.12 27.57
C ARG A 422 -1.00 -34.41 27.02
N ASP A 423 -1.20 -35.41 27.88
CA ASP A 423 -1.73 -36.70 27.48
C ASP A 423 -3.16 -36.56 26.96
N LEU A 424 -4.00 -35.79 27.67
CA LEU A 424 -5.38 -35.50 27.24
C LEU A 424 -5.41 -34.84 25.85
N ASN A 425 -4.54 -33.84 25.64
CA ASN A 425 -4.52 -33.06 24.40
C ASN A 425 -3.88 -33.79 23.23
N LEU A 426 -2.99 -34.76 23.49
CA LEU A 426 -2.45 -35.67 22.48
C LEU A 426 -3.40 -36.84 22.15
N GLY A 427 -4.56 -36.91 22.80
CA GLY A 427 -5.54 -37.99 22.60
C GLY A 427 -5.13 -39.33 23.22
N ARG A 428 -4.20 -39.31 24.18
CA ARG A 428 -3.85 -40.49 24.98
C ARG A 428 -4.95 -40.77 26.00
N GLU A 429 -5.06 -42.02 26.42
CA GLU A 429 -6.04 -42.40 27.45
C GLU A 429 -5.65 -41.80 28.80
N VAL A 430 -6.52 -40.97 29.38
CA VAL A 430 -6.32 -40.37 30.71
C VAL A 430 -7.41 -40.90 31.64
N ARG A 431 -6.99 -41.56 32.72
CA ARG A 431 -7.90 -42.14 33.72
C ARG A 431 -8.00 -41.22 34.92
N VAL A 432 -9.24 -40.84 35.26
CA VAL A 432 -9.56 -40.08 36.48
C VAL A 432 -10.58 -40.86 37.30
N GLY A 433 -10.43 -40.81 38.63
CA GLY A 433 -11.38 -41.40 39.56
C GLY A 433 -12.66 -40.57 39.72
N LYS A 434 -13.54 -40.97 40.65
CA LYS A 434 -14.79 -40.25 40.90
C LYS A 434 -14.54 -38.95 41.67
N LYS A 435 -13.66 -38.98 42.67
CA LYS A 435 -13.24 -37.80 43.45
C LYS A 435 -11.83 -37.36 43.06
N VAL A 436 -11.69 -36.17 42.50
CA VAL A 436 -10.41 -35.60 42.05
C VAL A 436 -10.04 -34.39 42.92
N ALA A 437 -8.85 -34.44 43.51
CA ALA A 437 -8.25 -33.31 44.22
C ALA A 437 -7.20 -32.63 43.34
N VAL A 438 -7.35 -31.33 43.07
CA VAL A 438 -6.38 -30.55 42.29
C VAL A 438 -5.61 -29.62 43.22
N ILE A 439 -4.28 -29.72 43.24
CA ILE A 439 -3.44 -28.91 44.13
C ILE A 439 -2.83 -27.76 43.35
N GLY A 440 -3.26 -26.53 43.64
CA GLY A 440 -2.78 -25.33 42.95
C GLY A 440 -3.85 -24.24 42.83
N GLY A 441 -3.47 -23.11 42.23
CA GLY A 441 -4.39 -21.98 42.00
C GLY A 441 -4.07 -21.15 40.75
N GLY A 442 -3.21 -21.65 39.86
CA GLY A 442 -2.93 -20.99 38.57
C GLY A 442 -3.85 -21.48 37.46
N ASP A 443 -3.70 -20.91 36.27
CA ASP A 443 -4.52 -21.28 35.10
C ASP A 443 -4.46 -22.79 34.82
N VAL A 444 -3.30 -23.43 34.99
CA VAL A 444 -3.15 -24.90 34.86
C VAL A 444 -4.05 -25.65 35.84
N ALA A 445 -4.21 -25.16 37.08
CA ALA A 445 -5.07 -25.81 38.06
C ALA A 445 -6.54 -25.71 37.66
N ILE A 446 -6.97 -24.55 37.15
CA ILE A 446 -8.33 -24.35 36.63
C ILE A 446 -8.58 -25.22 35.40
N ASP A 447 -7.63 -25.27 34.47
CA ASP A 447 -7.75 -26.06 33.24
C ASP A 447 -7.84 -27.56 33.53
N VAL A 448 -6.97 -28.08 34.39
CA VAL A 448 -7.01 -29.46 34.87
C VAL A 448 -8.35 -29.74 35.54
N ALA A 449 -8.81 -28.88 36.44
CA ALA A 449 -10.04 -29.09 37.18
C ALA A 449 -11.27 -29.15 36.26
N ARG A 450 -11.37 -28.22 35.31
CA ARG A 450 -12.45 -28.16 34.32
C ARG A 450 -12.40 -29.33 33.34
N CYS A 451 -11.21 -29.84 33.00
CA CYS A 451 -11.04 -31.06 32.21
C CYS A 451 -11.50 -32.31 32.99
N ALA A 452 -11.05 -32.47 34.23
CA ALA A 452 -11.44 -33.60 35.09
C ALA A 452 -12.96 -33.64 35.32
N LEU A 453 -13.58 -32.47 35.52
CA LEU A 453 -15.04 -32.35 35.62
C LEU A 453 -15.74 -32.86 34.36
N ARG A 454 -15.24 -32.51 33.16
CA ARG A 454 -15.78 -32.96 31.87
C ARG A 454 -15.60 -34.46 31.62
N LEU A 455 -14.64 -35.07 32.28
CA LEU A 455 -14.44 -36.53 32.28
C LEU A 455 -15.37 -37.25 33.28
N GLY A 456 -16.23 -36.51 34.00
CA GLY A 456 -17.26 -37.07 34.88
C GLY A 456 -16.88 -37.15 36.35
N SER A 457 -15.80 -36.48 36.77
CA SER A 457 -15.36 -36.47 38.18
C SER A 457 -16.00 -35.34 38.99
N GLU A 458 -16.15 -35.56 40.30
CA GLU A 458 -16.33 -34.51 41.29
C GLU A 458 -14.97 -33.90 41.62
N VAL A 459 -14.82 -32.59 41.41
CA VAL A 459 -13.52 -31.93 41.48
C VAL A 459 -13.48 -30.88 42.58
N THR A 460 -12.44 -30.95 43.41
CA THR A 460 -12.13 -29.92 44.41
C THR A 460 -10.70 -29.42 44.22
N ILE A 461 -10.55 -28.10 44.09
CA ILE A 461 -9.25 -27.41 44.05
C ILE A 461 -8.84 -27.07 45.48
N PHE A 462 -7.60 -27.37 45.85
CA PHE A 462 -7.00 -27.02 47.13
C PHE A 462 -5.91 -25.98 46.88
N TYR A 463 -6.14 -24.79 47.41
CA TYR A 463 -5.23 -23.66 47.23
C TYR A 463 -4.72 -23.14 48.57
N ARG A 464 -3.40 -23.06 48.69
CA ARG A 464 -2.73 -22.66 49.93
C ARG A 464 -2.91 -21.19 50.33
N ARG A 465 -3.55 -20.35 49.50
CA ARG A 465 -3.82 -18.92 49.80
C ARG A 465 -5.31 -18.60 49.63
N SER A 466 -5.70 -17.34 49.79
CA SER A 466 -7.08 -16.90 49.58
C SER A 466 -7.40 -16.67 48.10
N ARG A 467 -8.69 -16.47 47.79
CA ARG A 467 -9.18 -16.12 46.44
C ARG A 467 -8.46 -14.91 45.86
N LYS A 468 -8.18 -13.87 46.67
CA LYS A 468 -7.57 -12.62 46.21
C LYS A 468 -6.13 -12.81 45.70
N GLU A 469 -5.40 -13.78 46.26
CA GLU A 469 -4.02 -14.08 45.84
C GLU A 469 -3.96 -15.18 44.77
N MET A 470 -5.10 -15.67 44.27
CA MET A 470 -5.14 -16.70 43.25
C MET A 470 -4.59 -16.16 41.93
N PRO A 471 -3.54 -16.77 41.34
CA PRO A 471 -2.92 -16.26 40.12
C PRO A 471 -3.73 -16.57 38.84
N ALA A 472 -4.69 -17.50 38.89
CA ALA A 472 -5.57 -17.77 37.75
C ALA A 472 -6.45 -16.55 37.42
N ARG A 473 -6.83 -16.42 36.14
CA ARG A 473 -7.72 -15.34 35.71
C ARG A 473 -9.09 -15.47 36.38
N MET A 474 -9.57 -14.40 37.00
CA MET A 474 -10.81 -14.42 37.79
C MET A 474 -12.03 -14.90 36.99
N GLU A 475 -12.15 -14.50 35.72
CA GLU A 475 -13.24 -14.99 34.85
C GLU A 475 -13.24 -16.52 34.68
N GLU A 476 -12.06 -17.14 34.63
CA GLU A 476 -11.92 -18.59 34.49
C GLU A 476 -12.20 -19.31 35.81
N VAL A 477 -11.86 -18.68 36.94
CA VAL A 477 -12.21 -19.16 38.28
C VAL A 477 -13.73 -19.15 38.46
N GLU A 478 -14.39 -18.05 38.10
CA GLU A 478 -15.85 -17.92 38.14
C GLU A 478 -16.53 -18.95 37.22
N GLU A 479 -16.03 -19.12 35.99
CA GLU A 479 -16.55 -20.16 35.08
C GLU A 479 -16.36 -21.58 35.64
N ALA A 480 -15.27 -21.87 36.34
CA ALA A 480 -15.06 -23.17 36.98
C ALA A 480 -16.06 -23.40 38.12
N GLU A 481 -16.33 -22.38 38.94
CA GLU A 481 -17.32 -22.44 40.01
C GLU A 481 -18.75 -22.58 39.46
N GLU A 482 -19.11 -21.84 38.40
CA GLU A 482 -20.38 -22.01 37.66
C GLU A 482 -20.55 -23.46 37.13
N GLU A 483 -19.47 -24.05 36.65
CA GLU A 483 -19.43 -25.44 36.18
C GLU A 483 -19.53 -26.46 37.32
N GLY A 484 -19.33 -26.05 38.59
CA GLY A 484 -19.48 -26.90 39.77
C GLY A 484 -18.17 -27.38 40.40
N VAL A 485 -17.02 -26.81 40.01
CA VAL A 485 -15.74 -27.03 40.68
C VAL A 485 -15.77 -26.39 42.06
N LYS A 486 -15.44 -27.15 43.11
CA LYS A 486 -15.31 -26.63 44.47
C LYS A 486 -13.90 -26.10 44.68
N ILE A 487 -13.73 -25.02 45.44
CA ILE A 487 -12.42 -24.46 45.76
C ILE A 487 -12.28 -24.30 47.27
N GLU A 488 -11.35 -25.04 47.86
CA GLU A 488 -10.93 -24.96 49.25
C GLU A 488 -9.69 -24.07 49.37
N TYR A 489 -9.88 -22.88 49.92
CA TYR A 489 -8.82 -21.92 50.15
C TYR A 489 -8.10 -22.17 51.48
N LEU A 490 -6.87 -21.67 51.58
CA LEU A 490 -6.03 -21.81 52.77
C LEU A 490 -5.81 -23.26 53.17
N VAL A 491 -5.59 -24.14 52.19
CA VAL A 491 -5.30 -25.56 52.41
C VAL A 491 -4.08 -25.98 51.59
N THR A 492 -3.20 -26.79 52.20
CA THR A 492 -2.13 -27.50 51.47
C THR A 492 -2.08 -28.95 51.94
N PRO A 493 -1.77 -29.91 51.05
CA PRO A 493 -1.52 -31.29 51.47
C PRO A 493 -0.17 -31.42 52.17
N THR A 494 -0.11 -32.30 53.18
CA THR A 494 1.10 -32.68 53.94
C THR A 494 1.64 -34.04 53.49
N ARG A 495 0.75 -34.99 53.15
CA ARG A 495 1.08 -36.31 52.59
C ARG A 495 -0.09 -36.92 51.82
N PHE A 496 0.19 -37.84 50.91
CA PHE A 496 -0.81 -38.62 50.18
C PHE A 496 -0.98 -40.01 50.79
N ILE A 497 -2.23 -40.43 50.97
CA ILE A 497 -2.59 -41.67 51.65
C ILE A 497 -2.91 -42.73 50.60
N GLY A 498 -2.17 -43.83 50.62
CA GLY A 498 -2.33 -44.94 49.67
C GLY A 498 -3.05 -46.15 50.26
N LYS A 499 -3.82 -46.85 49.42
CA LYS A 499 -4.38 -48.17 49.68
C LYS A 499 -4.06 -49.08 48.49
N ASN A 500 -3.39 -50.20 48.73
CA ASN A 500 -2.93 -51.13 47.69
C ASN A 500 -2.06 -50.46 46.59
N GLY A 501 -1.18 -49.52 46.97
CA GLY A 501 -0.31 -48.79 46.04
C GLY A 501 -0.98 -47.66 45.25
N LYS A 502 -2.29 -47.47 45.41
CA LYS A 502 -3.08 -46.41 44.76
C LYS A 502 -3.51 -45.34 45.76
N VAL A 503 -3.57 -44.08 45.35
CA VAL A 503 -4.09 -43.00 46.20
C VAL A 503 -5.56 -43.24 46.55
N ALA A 504 -5.89 -43.06 47.84
CA ALA A 504 -7.25 -43.12 48.37
C ALA A 504 -7.66 -41.81 49.08
N GLY A 505 -6.69 -40.94 49.38
CA GLY A 505 -6.93 -39.64 49.97
C GLY A 505 -5.64 -38.87 50.22
N MET A 506 -5.78 -37.74 50.90
CA MET A 506 -4.66 -36.90 51.30
C MET A 506 -4.89 -36.31 52.68
N GLU A 507 -3.81 -36.13 53.42
CA GLU A 507 -3.81 -35.34 54.65
C GLU A 507 -3.49 -33.89 54.29
N CYS A 508 -4.27 -32.98 54.85
CA CYS A 508 -4.24 -31.56 54.58
C CYS A 508 -4.10 -30.78 55.88
N ILE A 509 -3.49 -29.60 55.81
CA ILE A 509 -3.38 -28.65 56.92
C ILE A 509 -3.99 -27.30 56.53
N ARG A 510 -4.64 -26.61 57.47
CA ARG A 510 -5.15 -25.24 57.25
C ARG A 510 -4.01 -24.23 57.31
N MET A 511 -4.13 -23.18 56.52
CA MET A 511 -3.15 -22.10 56.42
C MET A 511 -3.74 -20.79 56.95
N LYS A 512 -2.89 -19.90 57.46
CA LYS A 512 -3.17 -18.47 57.64
C LYS A 512 -2.25 -17.63 56.78
N LEU A 513 -2.68 -16.44 56.38
CA LEU A 513 -1.85 -15.51 55.63
C LEU A 513 -0.93 -14.73 56.59
N GLY A 514 0.36 -14.74 56.31
CA GLY A 514 1.37 -13.92 56.99
C GLY A 514 1.83 -12.74 56.14
N ALA A 515 3.00 -12.19 56.48
CA ALA A 515 3.61 -11.11 55.71
C ALA A 515 3.90 -11.51 54.25
N PRO A 516 3.91 -10.55 53.30
CA PRO A 516 4.28 -10.80 51.92
C PRO A 516 5.59 -11.60 51.75
N ASP A 517 5.61 -12.45 50.73
CA ASP A 517 6.80 -13.15 50.24
C ASP A 517 7.56 -12.32 49.19
N GLU A 518 8.62 -12.89 48.61
CA GLU A 518 9.42 -12.26 47.55
C GLU A 518 8.62 -11.91 46.30
N THR A 519 7.43 -12.50 46.12
CA THR A 519 6.51 -12.19 45.01
C THR A 519 5.52 -11.07 45.35
N GLY A 520 5.65 -10.45 46.54
CA GLY A 520 4.75 -9.43 47.06
C GLY A 520 3.42 -9.98 47.57
N ARG A 521 3.23 -11.31 47.58
CA ARG A 521 1.97 -11.95 47.99
C ARG A 521 2.08 -12.48 49.42
N PRO A 522 1.04 -12.36 50.26
CA PRO A 522 1.04 -12.93 51.61
C PRO A 522 1.50 -14.40 51.64
N ARG A 523 2.49 -14.69 52.48
CA ARG A 523 3.01 -16.06 52.61
C ARG A 523 2.00 -16.93 53.37
N PRO A 524 1.73 -18.16 52.93
CA PRO A 524 0.88 -19.08 53.68
C PRO A 524 1.68 -19.71 54.84
N ILE A 525 1.13 -19.67 56.04
CA ILE A 525 1.73 -20.22 57.27
C ILE A 525 0.82 -21.34 57.78
N PRO A 526 1.33 -22.57 58.01
CA PRO A 526 0.52 -23.66 58.55
C PRO A 526 -0.02 -23.34 59.94
N ILE A 527 -1.24 -23.80 60.23
CA ILE A 527 -1.85 -23.77 61.56
C ILE A 527 -1.68 -25.17 62.16
N GLU A 528 -0.75 -25.33 63.08
CA GLU A 528 -0.51 -26.61 63.78
C GLU A 528 -1.79 -27.08 64.49
N GLY A 529 -2.08 -28.39 64.43
CA GLY A 529 -3.28 -28.99 65.04
C GLY A 529 -4.55 -28.84 64.20
N SER A 530 -4.45 -28.30 62.99
CA SER A 530 -5.57 -28.15 62.05
C SER A 530 -5.60 -29.21 60.95
N GLU A 531 -4.86 -30.31 61.13
CA GLU A 531 -4.74 -31.39 60.16
C GLU A 531 -6.07 -32.15 59.99
N PHE A 532 -6.41 -32.47 58.75
CA PHE A 532 -7.61 -33.21 58.41
C PHE A 532 -7.40 -34.05 57.14
N THR A 533 -8.19 -35.11 56.98
CA THR A 533 -8.10 -36.01 55.83
C THR A 533 -9.19 -35.74 54.80
N VAL A 534 -8.85 -35.83 53.53
CA VAL A 534 -9.77 -35.69 52.39
C VAL A 534 -9.68 -36.93 51.51
N ASP A 535 -10.82 -37.56 51.23
CA ASP A 535 -10.90 -38.68 50.28
C ASP A 535 -10.67 -38.20 48.85
N ALA A 536 -9.79 -38.88 48.11
CA ALA A 536 -9.50 -38.59 46.71
C ALA A 536 -9.03 -39.85 45.99
N ASP A 537 -9.68 -40.18 44.88
CA ASP A 537 -9.31 -41.31 44.01
C ASP A 537 -8.18 -40.94 43.04
N THR A 538 -7.97 -39.63 42.84
CA THR A 538 -6.95 -39.07 41.96
C THR A 538 -6.52 -37.71 42.50
N VAL A 539 -5.22 -37.47 42.54
CA VAL A 539 -4.65 -36.17 42.94
C VAL A 539 -3.87 -35.60 41.77
N ILE A 540 -4.16 -34.36 41.39
CA ILE A 540 -3.47 -33.69 40.29
C ILE A 540 -2.68 -32.49 40.79
N LEU A 541 -1.36 -32.54 40.64
CA LEU A 541 -0.43 -31.51 41.11
C LEU A 541 -0.22 -30.41 40.05
N ALA A 542 -0.74 -29.22 40.30
CA ALA A 542 -0.66 -28.03 39.44
C ALA A 542 0.06 -26.86 40.14
N ILE A 543 1.23 -27.17 40.72
CA ILE A 543 2.01 -26.25 41.60
C ILE A 543 3.12 -25.46 40.88
N GLY A 544 3.10 -25.45 39.56
CA GLY A 544 4.01 -24.70 38.71
C GLY A 544 4.92 -25.56 37.84
N GLN A 545 5.67 -24.87 36.97
CA GLN A 545 6.44 -25.47 35.89
C GLN A 545 7.90 -25.00 35.92
N SER A 546 8.75 -25.69 35.18
CA SER A 546 10.17 -25.39 34.98
C SER A 546 10.62 -25.84 33.59
N SER A 547 11.71 -25.27 33.10
CA SER A 547 12.30 -25.61 31.80
C SER A 547 13.26 -26.79 31.93
N GLU A 548 13.36 -27.60 30.89
CA GLU A 548 14.35 -28.67 30.75
C GLU A 548 15.55 -28.10 30.00
N LEU A 549 16.67 -27.85 30.69
CA LEU A 549 17.82 -27.10 30.16
C LEU A 549 19.14 -27.90 30.17
N ASP A 550 19.09 -29.18 30.53
CA ASP A 550 20.28 -30.03 30.72
C ASP A 550 21.13 -30.15 29.44
N PHE A 551 20.51 -30.00 28.25
CA PHE A 551 21.21 -29.97 26.96
C PHE A 551 22.16 -28.78 26.78
N LEU A 552 22.03 -27.72 27.59
CA LEU A 552 22.91 -26.54 27.57
C LEU A 552 24.15 -26.70 28.44
N GLU A 553 24.26 -27.75 29.24
CA GLU A 553 25.41 -27.96 30.13
C GLU A 553 26.72 -28.05 29.34
N GLY A 554 27.66 -27.15 29.64
CA GLY A 554 28.95 -27.06 28.94
C GLY A 554 28.93 -26.25 27.64
N SER A 555 27.79 -25.68 27.24
CA SER A 555 27.69 -24.79 26.07
C SER A 555 28.21 -23.37 26.33
N GLY A 556 28.38 -22.99 27.61
CA GLY A 556 28.71 -21.64 28.06
C GLY A 556 27.50 -20.70 28.18
N VAL A 557 26.28 -21.18 27.89
CA VAL A 557 25.02 -20.45 28.16
C VAL A 557 24.72 -20.53 29.66
N GLU A 558 24.60 -19.38 30.31
CA GLU A 558 24.28 -19.31 31.73
C GLU A 558 22.80 -19.61 31.99
N THR A 559 22.55 -20.43 33.02
CA THR A 559 21.20 -20.71 33.50
C THR A 559 21.09 -20.45 35.00
N GLN A 560 19.96 -19.91 35.43
CA GLN A 560 19.69 -19.59 36.82
C GLN A 560 18.28 -20.03 37.20
N ARG A 561 18.15 -20.84 38.26
CA ARG A 561 16.85 -21.32 38.80
C ARG A 561 15.94 -21.95 37.71
N GLY A 562 16.53 -22.69 36.77
CA GLY A 562 15.80 -23.36 35.67
C GLY A 562 15.32 -22.41 34.57
N ARG A 563 16.00 -21.27 34.40
CA ARG A 563 15.77 -20.28 33.34
C ARG A 563 17.08 -19.93 32.64
N ILE A 564 17.02 -19.55 31.37
CA ILE A 564 18.16 -19.05 30.61
C ILE A 564 18.34 -17.56 30.90
N VAL A 565 19.58 -17.15 31.17
CA VAL A 565 19.92 -15.73 31.40
C VAL A 565 20.15 -15.04 30.06
N THR A 566 19.47 -13.91 29.84
CA THR A 566 19.60 -13.10 28.61
C THR A 566 19.65 -11.61 28.92
N ASP A 567 20.12 -10.81 27.96
CA ASP A 567 19.88 -9.38 27.93
C ASP A 567 18.40 -9.03 27.57
N SER A 568 18.08 -7.74 27.45
CA SER A 568 16.72 -7.27 27.11
C SER A 568 16.28 -7.60 25.67
N GLN A 569 17.23 -7.89 24.78
CA GLN A 569 16.97 -8.28 23.39
C GLN A 569 16.90 -9.80 23.23
N GLY A 570 17.16 -10.56 24.29
CA GLY A 570 17.14 -12.01 24.32
C GLY A 570 18.47 -12.67 23.96
N MET A 571 19.58 -11.93 23.84
CA MET A 571 20.90 -12.53 23.62
C MET A 571 21.41 -13.18 24.91
N THR A 572 21.91 -14.40 24.82
CA THR A 572 22.50 -15.12 25.97
C THR A 572 23.93 -14.65 26.26
N THR A 573 24.56 -15.22 27.28
CA THR A 573 26.00 -15.05 27.55
C THR A 573 26.91 -15.53 26.40
N GLN A 574 26.37 -16.31 25.46
CA GLN A 574 27.08 -16.75 24.25
C GLN A 574 26.58 -15.96 23.04
N SER A 575 27.52 -15.30 22.37
CA SER A 575 27.23 -14.53 21.15
C SER A 575 26.67 -15.42 20.04
N GLY A 576 25.67 -14.93 19.31
CA GLY A 576 24.95 -15.69 18.28
C GLY A 576 23.89 -16.67 18.80
N ILE A 577 23.77 -16.83 20.13
CA ILE A 577 22.72 -17.64 20.76
C ILE A 577 21.76 -16.72 21.50
N PHE A 578 20.49 -16.82 21.13
CA PHE A 578 19.39 -16.05 21.70
C PHE A 578 18.39 -16.99 22.38
N ALA A 579 17.61 -16.49 23.33
CA ALA A 579 16.55 -17.25 23.98
C ALA A 579 15.32 -16.39 24.28
N GLY A 580 14.16 -17.03 24.39
CA GLY A 580 12.92 -16.31 24.70
C GLY A 580 11.75 -17.21 25.08
N GLY A 581 10.64 -16.57 25.45
CA GLY A 581 9.47 -17.24 26.03
C GLY A 581 9.73 -17.75 27.45
N ASP A 582 8.94 -18.74 27.87
CA ASP A 582 8.96 -19.25 29.25
C ASP A 582 10.31 -19.82 29.69
N ALA A 583 11.19 -20.16 28.76
CA ALA A 583 12.56 -20.59 29.06
C ALA A 583 13.40 -19.49 29.74
N VAL A 584 13.04 -18.21 29.54
CA VAL A 584 13.74 -17.05 30.11
C VAL A 584 12.94 -16.46 31.27
N THR A 585 11.64 -16.20 31.09
CA THR A 585 10.79 -15.54 32.10
C THR A 585 10.26 -16.50 33.17
N GLY A 586 10.26 -17.81 32.89
CA GLY A 586 9.30 -18.74 33.49
C GLY A 586 7.90 -18.59 32.90
N PRO A 587 6.92 -19.39 33.35
CA PRO A 587 5.57 -19.39 32.82
C PRO A 587 4.95 -17.98 32.79
N ALA A 588 4.62 -17.52 31.59
CA ALA A 588 4.09 -16.19 31.33
C ALA A 588 2.86 -16.29 30.40
N THR A 589 2.58 -15.26 29.61
CA THR A 589 1.45 -15.23 28.66
C THR A 589 1.88 -15.53 27.23
N VAL A 590 0.96 -16.02 26.41
CA VAL A 590 1.18 -16.26 24.97
C VAL A 590 1.63 -14.99 24.25
N ALA A 591 1.01 -13.85 24.55
CA ALA A 591 1.35 -12.57 23.93
C ALA A 591 2.77 -12.10 24.29
N GLU A 592 3.24 -12.35 25.52
CA GLU A 592 4.62 -12.05 25.92
C GLU A 592 5.62 -12.93 25.15
N ALA A 593 5.34 -14.24 25.04
CA ALA A 593 6.17 -15.16 24.26
C ALA A 593 6.25 -14.73 22.78
N VAL A 594 5.12 -14.35 22.16
CA VAL A 594 5.08 -13.82 20.78
C VAL A 594 5.94 -12.56 20.66
N GLY A 595 5.81 -11.62 21.60
CA GLY A 595 6.59 -10.39 21.63
C GLY A 595 8.09 -10.63 21.78
N MET A 596 8.49 -11.56 22.64
CA MET A 596 9.88 -11.97 22.82
C MET A 596 10.45 -12.60 21.54
N GLY A 597 9.70 -13.48 20.87
CA GLY A 597 10.11 -14.05 19.59
C GLY A 597 10.32 -12.99 18.51
N ARG A 598 9.43 -11.99 18.43
CA ARG A 598 9.57 -10.85 17.50
C ARG A 598 10.80 -10.00 17.81
N ARG A 599 11.04 -9.67 19.09
CA ARG A 599 12.23 -8.91 19.50
C ARG A 599 13.52 -9.66 19.18
N ALA A 600 13.57 -10.96 19.50
CA ALA A 600 14.71 -11.80 19.18
C ALA A 600 14.96 -11.89 17.67
N ALA A 601 13.93 -11.98 16.84
CA ALA A 601 14.08 -11.95 15.37
C ALA A 601 14.75 -10.66 14.86
N ILE A 602 14.34 -9.49 15.40
CA ILE A 602 14.96 -8.19 15.06
C ILE A 602 16.41 -8.14 15.55
N ALA A 603 16.67 -8.65 16.76
CA ALA A 603 18.02 -8.70 17.33
C ALA A 603 18.95 -9.61 16.51
N ILE A 604 18.47 -10.78 16.08
CA ILE A 604 19.18 -11.71 15.21
C ILE A 604 19.49 -11.08 13.85
N ASP A 605 18.53 -10.38 13.21
CA ASP A 605 18.79 -9.69 11.94
C ASP A 605 19.92 -8.66 12.08
N ARG A 606 19.89 -7.85 13.14
CA ARG A 606 20.95 -6.84 13.39
C ARG A 606 22.29 -7.50 13.68
N TYR A 607 22.30 -8.55 14.51
CA TYR A 607 23.51 -9.31 14.82
C TYR A 607 24.15 -9.88 13.55
N LEU A 608 23.38 -10.56 12.70
CA LEU A 608 23.88 -11.14 11.45
C LEU A 608 24.35 -10.08 10.44
N ARG A 609 23.85 -8.84 10.54
CA ARG A 609 24.27 -7.70 9.72
C ARG A 609 25.45 -6.92 10.31
N GLY A 610 25.91 -7.26 11.51
CA GLY A 610 26.92 -6.48 12.24
C GLY A 610 26.44 -5.10 12.66
N GLU A 611 25.13 -4.91 12.82
CA GLU A 611 24.51 -3.66 13.28
C GLU A 611 24.30 -3.69 14.81
N PRO A 612 24.33 -2.53 15.50
CA PRO A 612 24.11 -2.49 16.93
C PRO A 612 22.71 -2.96 17.31
N LEU A 613 22.62 -3.77 18.38
CA LEU A 613 21.34 -4.25 18.91
C LEU A 613 20.39 -3.09 19.24
N PRO A 614 19.06 -3.30 19.13
CA PRO A 614 18.09 -2.26 19.46
C PRO A 614 18.24 -1.80 20.91
N LYS A 615 18.15 -0.49 21.14
CA LYS A 615 18.08 0.08 22.50
C LYS A 615 16.63 0.12 22.94
N GLU A 616 16.39 -0.10 24.24
CA GLU A 616 15.09 0.19 24.82
C GLU A 616 14.90 1.71 24.90
N GLU A 617 13.79 2.19 24.35
CA GLU A 617 13.38 3.58 24.45
C GLU A 617 12.12 3.65 25.31
N GLU A 618 12.07 4.64 26.20
CA GLU A 618 10.89 4.89 27.01
C GLU A 618 9.78 5.49 26.13
N ILE A 619 8.70 4.74 25.95
CA ILE A 619 7.57 5.16 25.13
C ILE A 619 6.58 5.92 26.01
N LYS A 620 6.36 7.21 25.70
CA LYS A 620 5.33 8.00 26.37
C LYS A 620 3.93 7.63 25.88
N THR A 621 3.02 7.44 26.83
CA THR A 621 1.61 7.11 26.60
C THR A 621 0.70 8.28 26.94
N ILE A 622 -0.29 8.53 26.09
CA ILE A 622 -1.33 9.53 26.34
C ILE A 622 -2.26 9.09 27.46
N LYS A 623 -2.51 9.97 28.43
CA LYS A 623 -3.45 9.76 29.53
C LYS A 623 -4.87 10.19 29.15
N PHE A 624 -5.86 9.71 29.89
CA PHE A 624 -7.25 10.04 29.61
C PHE A 624 -7.54 11.55 29.72
N GLU A 625 -6.96 12.23 30.70
CA GLU A 625 -7.17 13.66 30.95
C GLU A 625 -6.63 14.57 29.84
N GLU A 626 -5.69 14.06 29.04
CA GLU A 626 -5.07 14.76 27.91
C GLU A 626 -5.91 14.65 26.62
N ILE A 627 -6.95 13.80 26.61
CA ILE A 627 -7.88 13.68 25.49
C ILE A 627 -8.74 14.96 25.41
N PRO A 628 -8.78 15.67 24.26
CA PRO A 628 -9.57 16.89 24.14
C PRO A 628 -11.06 16.62 24.35
N ARG A 629 -11.70 17.42 25.21
CA ARG A 629 -13.11 17.23 25.62
C ARG A 629 -14.10 17.27 24.45
N ASP A 630 -13.80 18.02 23.39
CA ASP A 630 -14.63 18.10 22.18
C ASP A 630 -14.55 16.83 21.29
N LYS A 631 -13.59 15.94 21.57
CA LYS A 631 -13.45 14.63 20.89
C LYS A 631 -14.13 13.49 21.65
N LEU A 632 -14.50 13.70 22.90
CA LEU A 632 -15.19 12.67 23.69
C LEU A 632 -16.64 12.50 23.19
N PRO A 633 -17.15 11.26 23.19
CA PRO A 633 -18.56 11.00 22.85
C PRO A 633 -19.47 11.64 23.90
N LYS A 634 -20.67 12.04 23.47
CA LYS A 634 -21.68 12.67 24.36
C LYS A 634 -22.35 11.69 25.31
N GLU A 635 -22.42 10.42 24.92
CA GLU A 635 -23.13 9.36 25.64
C GLU A 635 -22.17 8.24 26.02
N LYS A 636 -22.40 7.67 27.22
CA LYS A 636 -21.73 6.46 27.68
C LYS A 636 -22.41 5.23 27.06
N LYS A 637 -21.63 4.21 26.75
CA LYS A 637 -22.13 2.93 26.22
C LYS A 637 -21.43 1.78 26.94
N ALA A 638 -22.21 0.79 27.37
CA ALA A 638 -21.69 -0.43 27.97
C ALA A 638 -20.87 -1.25 26.96
N ARG A 639 -19.95 -2.08 27.47
CA ARG A 639 -19.15 -3.00 26.68
C ARG A 639 -20.00 -4.15 26.16
N THR A 640 -19.80 -4.50 24.88
CA THR A 640 -20.42 -5.70 24.32
C THR A 640 -19.85 -6.95 24.99
N ARG A 641 -20.73 -7.77 25.58
CA ARG A 641 -20.37 -9.03 26.25
C ARG A 641 -20.48 -10.19 25.28
N VAL A 642 -19.50 -11.08 25.29
CA VAL A 642 -19.54 -12.33 24.54
C VAL A 642 -20.56 -13.30 25.16
N SER A 643 -21.33 -13.98 24.31
CA SER A 643 -22.22 -15.04 24.77
C SER A 643 -21.43 -16.31 25.07
N LYS A 644 -21.98 -17.16 25.94
CA LYS A 644 -21.38 -18.43 26.36
C LYS A 644 -22.35 -19.58 26.07
N ILE A 645 -21.84 -20.78 25.81
CA ILE A 645 -22.71 -21.97 25.67
C ILE A 645 -23.43 -22.30 27.02
N PRO A 646 -24.59 -22.99 27.01
CA PRO A 646 -25.30 -23.38 28.23
C PRO A 646 -24.47 -24.28 29.17
N LEU A 647 -24.69 -24.17 30.48
CA LEU A 647 -23.90 -24.85 31.52
C LEU A 647 -23.92 -26.38 31.38
N GLU A 648 -25.06 -26.95 31.03
CA GLU A 648 -25.27 -28.39 30.84
C GLU A 648 -24.36 -28.94 29.74
N ARG A 649 -24.16 -28.14 28.68
CA ARG A 649 -23.26 -28.47 27.57
C ARG A 649 -21.80 -28.26 27.96
N ARG A 650 -21.47 -27.20 28.71
CA ARG A 650 -20.10 -26.95 29.22
C ARG A 650 -19.57 -28.13 30.04
N ARG A 651 -20.41 -28.69 30.93
CA ARG A 651 -20.03 -29.79 31.83
C ARG A 651 -19.79 -31.13 31.13
N LYS A 652 -20.35 -31.33 29.94
CA LYS A 652 -20.38 -32.65 29.25
C LYS A 652 -19.63 -32.67 27.92
N SER A 653 -19.02 -31.56 27.51
CA SER A 653 -18.35 -31.46 26.22
C SER A 653 -17.07 -30.63 26.31
N PHE A 654 -16.18 -30.85 25.35
CA PHE A 654 -15.01 -30.01 25.10
C PHE A 654 -15.29 -28.96 24.02
N ASP A 655 -16.57 -28.63 23.80
CA ASP A 655 -16.98 -27.56 22.90
C ASP A 655 -16.47 -26.22 23.45
N GLU A 656 -16.19 -25.30 22.53
CA GLU A 656 -15.70 -23.99 22.90
C GLU A 656 -16.73 -23.22 23.74
N VAL A 657 -16.30 -22.70 24.90
CA VAL A 657 -17.23 -22.12 25.89
C VAL A 657 -17.71 -20.73 25.48
N ARG A 658 -16.80 -19.87 25.01
CA ARG A 658 -17.06 -18.48 24.65
C ARG A 658 -17.34 -18.37 23.15
N MET A 659 -18.41 -17.68 22.80
CA MET A 659 -18.80 -17.42 21.41
C MET A 659 -18.20 -16.10 20.91
N GLY A 660 -17.93 -16.01 19.61
CA GLY A 660 -17.49 -14.77 18.97
C GLY A 660 -18.62 -13.75 18.80
N LEU A 661 -18.27 -12.49 18.55
CA LEU A 661 -19.21 -11.42 18.22
C LEU A 661 -19.81 -11.61 16.82
N SER A 662 -21.00 -11.06 16.59
CA SER A 662 -21.51 -10.81 15.24
C SER A 662 -20.78 -9.65 14.57
N ARG A 663 -20.99 -9.49 13.25
CA ARG A 663 -20.38 -8.40 12.48
C ARG A 663 -20.83 -7.03 12.99
N GLU A 664 -22.12 -6.89 13.25
CA GLU A 664 -22.73 -5.64 13.70
C GLU A 664 -22.23 -5.28 15.10
N GLU A 665 -22.20 -6.25 16.02
CA GLU A 665 -21.66 -6.07 17.37
C GLU A 665 -20.18 -5.68 17.36
N ALA A 666 -19.35 -6.36 16.55
CA ALA A 666 -17.93 -6.04 16.47
C ALA A 666 -17.68 -4.64 15.87
N MET A 667 -18.45 -4.23 14.87
CA MET A 667 -18.32 -2.89 14.29
C MET A 667 -18.79 -1.80 15.26
N GLU A 668 -19.86 -2.03 16.00
CA GLU A 668 -20.35 -1.11 17.03
C GLU A 668 -19.36 -0.99 18.19
N GLU A 669 -18.87 -2.10 18.72
CA GLU A 669 -17.90 -2.16 19.81
C GLU A 669 -16.59 -1.47 19.39
N ALA A 670 -16.06 -1.77 18.20
CA ALA A 670 -14.89 -1.07 17.66
C ALA A 670 -15.13 0.44 17.47
N GLY A 671 -16.36 0.84 17.16
CA GLY A 671 -16.79 2.24 17.06
C GLY A 671 -16.78 3.00 18.39
N ARG A 672 -16.71 2.32 19.54
CA ARG A 672 -16.55 2.96 20.86
C ARG A 672 -15.14 3.49 21.10
N CYS A 673 -14.16 3.20 20.23
CA CYS A 673 -12.79 3.64 20.46
C CYS A 673 -12.66 5.18 20.50
N LEU A 674 -11.98 5.71 21.54
CA LEU A 674 -11.73 7.15 21.71
C LEU A 674 -10.64 7.69 20.76
N ASN A 675 -10.17 6.90 19.81
CA ASN A 675 -9.07 7.29 18.94
C ASN A 675 -9.51 8.37 17.93
N TRP A 676 -9.03 9.60 18.14
CA TRP A 676 -9.30 10.76 17.30
C TRP A 676 -8.11 11.17 16.41
N SER A 677 -6.94 10.54 16.58
CA SER A 677 -5.72 10.81 15.80
C SER A 677 -5.32 9.63 14.91
N CYS A 678 -4.22 9.75 14.16
CA CYS A 678 -3.76 8.69 13.26
C CYS A 678 -3.56 7.35 13.98
N ALA A 679 -4.42 6.37 13.68
CA ALA A 679 -4.35 5.02 14.22
C ALA A 679 -3.15 4.17 13.75
N GLY A 680 -2.30 4.69 12.86
CA GLY A 680 -1.21 3.92 12.28
C GLY A 680 -1.64 2.72 11.42
N CYS A 681 -2.88 2.69 10.92
CA CYS A 681 -3.42 1.56 10.14
C CYS A 681 -2.84 1.40 8.71
N ALA A 682 -1.90 2.27 8.30
CA ALA A 682 -1.27 2.33 6.97
C ALA A 682 -2.19 2.40 5.74
N ASN A 683 -3.52 2.38 5.90
CA ASN A 683 -4.43 2.25 4.78
C ASN A 683 -4.39 3.40 3.75
N CYS A 684 -3.94 4.59 4.16
CA CYS A 684 -3.78 5.69 3.21
C CYS A 684 -2.72 5.41 2.13
N VAL A 685 -1.70 4.60 2.42
CA VAL A 685 -0.56 4.29 1.54
C VAL A 685 -0.99 3.57 0.26
N PRO A 686 -1.60 2.38 0.29
CA PRO A 686 -1.97 1.66 -0.94
C PRO A 686 -3.07 2.35 -1.75
N ARG A 687 -3.77 3.33 -1.16
CA ARG A 687 -4.88 4.08 -1.82
C ARG A 687 -4.38 5.33 -2.54
N CYS A 688 -3.09 5.65 -2.39
CA CYS A 688 -2.45 6.77 -3.07
C CYS A 688 -2.10 6.40 -4.52
N PRO A 689 -2.76 6.98 -5.55
CA PRO A 689 -2.50 6.63 -6.95
C PRO A 689 -1.14 7.12 -7.47
N MET A 690 -0.48 7.98 -6.71
CA MET A 690 0.86 8.49 -6.99
C MET A 690 1.93 7.89 -6.07
N ASP A 691 1.52 7.04 -5.11
CA ASP A 691 2.44 6.39 -4.17
C ASP A 691 3.36 7.40 -3.45
N THR A 692 2.78 8.53 -3.03
CA THR A 692 3.51 9.65 -2.39
C THR A 692 3.47 9.62 -0.86
N ILE A 693 2.73 8.69 -0.26
CA ILE A 693 2.55 8.64 1.18
C ILE A 693 3.63 7.72 1.77
N SER A 694 4.42 8.24 2.72
CA SER A 694 5.42 7.47 3.44
C SER A 694 4.78 6.42 4.35
N GLU A 695 5.41 5.25 4.49
CA GLU A 695 4.94 4.19 5.38
C GLU A 695 5.27 4.46 6.85
N GLU A 696 6.29 5.27 7.13
CA GLU A 696 6.77 5.55 8.49
C GLU A 696 5.91 6.63 9.17
N ASP A 697 5.77 7.78 8.53
CA ASP A 697 5.11 8.96 9.11
C ASP A 697 3.73 9.27 8.51
N PHE A 698 3.33 8.55 7.46
CA PHE A 698 2.13 8.80 6.66
C PHE A 698 2.06 10.23 6.10
N SER A 699 3.17 10.98 6.07
CA SER A 699 3.26 12.25 5.38
C SER A 699 3.20 12.03 3.87
N SER A 700 2.86 13.07 3.12
CA SER A 700 2.80 13.01 1.66
C SER A 700 3.69 14.06 1.06
N ASP A 701 4.47 13.71 0.02
CA ASP A 701 5.25 14.69 -0.72
C ASP A 701 4.32 15.62 -1.53
N PRO A 702 4.31 16.94 -1.24
CA PRO A 702 3.53 17.93 -1.99
C PRO A 702 3.92 18.06 -3.47
N ALA A 703 5.17 17.73 -3.84
CA ALA A 703 5.63 17.75 -5.23
C ALA A 703 5.01 16.62 -6.06
N GLU A 704 4.62 15.50 -5.44
CA GLU A 704 3.97 14.37 -6.11
C GLU A 704 2.46 14.26 -5.86
N CYS A 705 1.97 14.86 -4.78
CA CYS A 705 0.57 14.79 -4.42
C CYS A 705 -0.32 15.55 -5.44
N ILE A 706 -1.10 14.79 -6.21
CA ILE A 706 -2.07 15.33 -7.18
C ILE A 706 -3.41 15.75 -6.54
N MET A 707 -3.51 15.79 -5.21
CA MET A 707 -4.74 16.16 -4.51
C MET A 707 -5.97 15.33 -4.91
N CYS A 708 -5.80 14.00 -5.03
CA CYS A 708 -6.90 13.08 -5.36
C CYS A 708 -7.87 12.83 -4.19
N LEU A 709 -7.44 13.11 -2.96
CA LEU A 709 -8.21 12.97 -1.71
C LEU A 709 -8.69 11.54 -1.38
N ASN A 710 -8.19 10.51 -2.08
CA ASN A 710 -8.56 9.11 -1.81
C ASN A 710 -8.24 8.70 -0.36
N CYS A 711 -7.09 9.15 0.17
CA CYS A 711 -6.64 8.88 1.53
C CYS A 711 -7.53 9.50 2.62
N LEU A 712 -8.22 10.61 2.34
CA LEU A 712 -9.17 11.21 3.29
C LEU A 712 -10.43 10.35 3.41
N GLY A 713 -10.91 9.78 2.30
CA GLY A 713 -12.08 8.91 2.29
C GLY A 713 -11.80 7.51 2.86
N SER A 714 -10.54 7.11 2.93
CA SER A 714 -10.12 5.78 3.41
C SER A 714 -9.59 5.81 4.85
N CYS A 715 -9.45 6.98 5.47
CA CYS A 715 -8.98 7.11 6.84
C CYS A 715 -10.10 6.72 7.82
N PRO A 716 -9.92 5.70 8.67
CA PRO A 716 -11.00 5.20 9.52
C PRO A 716 -11.44 6.16 10.61
N VAL A 717 -10.48 6.88 11.16
CA VAL A 717 -10.64 7.83 12.26
C VAL A 717 -10.69 9.29 11.78
N GLY A 718 -10.62 9.53 10.46
CA GLY A 718 -10.66 10.87 9.90
C GLY A 718 -9.45 11.76 10.24
N ALA A 719 -8.33 11.19 10.68
CA ALA A 719 -7.09 11.90 11.02
C ALA A 719 -6.35 12.49 9.82
N THR A 720 -6.58 11.99 8.60
CA THR A 720 -6.05 12.64 7.39
C THR A 720 -6.93 13.84 7.05
N LYS A 721 -6.32 15.03 7.01
CA LYS A 721 -7.00 16.30 6.72
C LYS A 721 -6.43 16.97 5.48
N PHE A 722 -7.19 17.94 4.99
CA PHE A 722 -6.76 18.89 3.97
C PHE A 722 -7.07 20.30 4.46
N GLY A 723 -6.06 21.16 4.51
CA GLY A 723 -6.21 22.50 5.04
C GLY A 723 -4.95 23.34 4.87
N ARG A 724 -5.01 24.56 5.40
CA ARG A 724 -3.89 25.50 5.41
C ARG A 724 -2.93 25.08 6.51
N LYS A 725 -1.70 24.70 6.15
CA LYS A 725 -0.63 24.45 7.12
C LYS A 725 0.60 25.28 6.69
N PRO A 726 1.01 26.29 7.46
CA PRO A 726 2.19 27.09 7.12
C PRO A 726 3.47 26.25 7.15
N GLY A 727 4.48 26.61 6.34
CA GLY A 727 5.81 25.99 6.31
C GLY A 727 6.18 25.38 4.95
N LEU A 728 7.43 25.60 4.52
CA LEU A 728 8.03 24.89 3.38
C LEU A 728 8.32 23.45 3.79
N ASN A 729 7.80 22.48 3.05
CA ASN A 729 8.24 21.09 3.18
C ASN A 729 9.31 20.82 2.11
N TRP A 730 10.59 20.90 2.50
CA TRP A 730 11.71 20.44 1.69
C TRP A 730 11.93 18.91 1.77
N GLY A 731 11.03 18.18 2.44
CA GLY A 731 11.18 16.76 2.84
C GLY A 731 11.28 15.70 1.73
N TYR A 732 11.67 16.07 0.53
CA TYR A 732 12.34 15.18 -0.43
C TYR A 732 13.29 16.07 -1.25
N GLU A 733 14.60 15.90 -1.02
CA GLU A 733 15.65 16.54 -1.80
C GLU A 733 15.61 16.00 -3.23
N TYR A 734 14.75 16.57 -4.07
CA TYR A 734 15.18 16.84 -5.43
C TYR A 734 16.08 18.07 -5.36
N ASP A 735 17.30 17.88 -4.86
CA ASP A 735 18.43 18.75 -5.19
C ASP A 735 19.05 18.14 -6.45
N PRO A 736 18.87 18.77 -7.64
CA PRO A 736 19.56 18.29 -8.82
C PRO A 736 21.06 18.41 -8.53
N SER A 737 21.72 17.29 -8.22
CA SER A 737 23.16 17.31 -7.97
C SER A 737 23.83 18.03 -9.14
N ARG A 738 24.89 18.82 -8.87
CA ARG A 738 25.55 19.65 -9.90
C ARG A 738 25.80 18.89 -11.21
N ARG A 739 26.15 17.61 -11.13
CA ARG A 739 26.35 16.71 -12.28
C ARG A 739 25.09 16.52 -13.14
N GLN A 740 23.90 16.43 -12.53
CA GLN A 740 22.63 16.26 -13.21
C GLN A 740 22.16 17.53 -13.91
N LEU A 741 22.37 18.69 -13.27
CA LEU A 741 22.13 19.98 -13.90
C LEU A 741 23.06 20.14 -15.12
N LEU A 742 24.36 19.85 -14.95
CA LEU A 742 25.35 19.89 -16.02
C LEU A 742 25.06 18.88 -17.14
N ALA A 743 24.58 17.68 -16.82
CA ALA A 743 24.19 16.68 -17.82
C ALA A 743 22.95 17.10 -18.61
N SER A 744 21.95 17.70 -17.96
CA SER A 744 20.75 18.24 -18.62
C SER A 744 21.11 19.42 -19.52
N LEU A 745 21.99 20.30 -19.04
CA LEU A 745 22.58 21.39 -19.82
C LEU A 745 23.35 20.84 -21.03
N ALA A 746 24.25 19.88 -20.83
CA ALA A 746 25.03 19.27 -21.91
C ALA A 746 24.12 18.60 -22.95
N THR A 747 23.12 17.83 -22.53
CA THR A 747 22.17 17.15 -23.43
C THR A 747 21.33 18.16 -24.20
N GLY A 748 20.87 19.23 -23.55
CA GLY A 748 20.13 20.31 -24.20
C GLY A 748 20.99 21.11 -25.19
N VAL A 749 22.26 21.38 -24.85
CA VAL A 749 23.24 22.04 -25.75
C VAL A 749 23.54 21.14 -26.94
N LEU A 750 23.91 19.88 -26.71
CA LEU A 750 24.20 18.91 -27.77
C LEU A 750 23.00 18.70 -28.68
N GLY A 751 21.80 18.54 -28.13
CA GLY A 751 20.57 18.39 -28.91
C GLY A 751 20.26 19.61 -29.77
N ALA A 752 20.37 20.82 -29.20
CA ALA A 752 20.16 22.06 -29.95
C ALA A 752 21.25 22.31 -31.01
N LEU A 753 22.51 22.00 -30.71
CA LEU A 753 23.63 22.11 -31.66
C LEU A 753 23.48 21.11 -32.80
N LEU A 754 23.18 19.84 -32.50
CA LEU A 754 22.95 18.78 -33.50
C LEU A 754 21.83 19.17 -34.46
N LEU A 755 20.68 19.63 -33.94
CA LEU A 755 19.52 20.02 -34.75
C LEU A 755 19.74 21.30 -35.56
N ARG A 756 20.58 22.23 -35.08
CA ARG A 756 20.95 23.46 -35.82
C ARG A 756 22.08 23.30 -36.83
N THR A 757 22.78 22.16 -36.85
CA THR A 757 23.84 21.95 -37.85
C THR A 757 23.26 21.91 -39.27
N LYS A 758 24.01 22.43 -40.25
CA LYS A 758 23.65 22.35 -41.68
C LYS A 758 23.52 20.91 -42.19
N LEU A 759 24.01 19.91 -41.45
CA LEU A 759 23.93 18.48 -41.81
C LEU A 759 22.49 17.97 -41.94
N PHE A 760 21.51 18.59 -41.28
CA PHE A 760 20.11 18.13 -41.26
C PHE A 760 19.09 19.16 -41.81
N ARG A 761 19.57 20.29 -42.36
CA ARG A 761 18.72 21.29 -43.01
C ARG A 761 18.50 20.91 -44.48
N TRP A 762 17.42 20.19 -44.75
CA TRP A 762 16.99 19.92 -46.12
C TRP A 762 15.99 20.99 -46.55
N LYS A 763 16.35 21.78 -47.57
CA LYS A 763 15.38 22.65 -48.25
C LYS A 763 14.64 21.80 -49.27
N SER A 764 13.44 21.35 -48.94
CA SER A 764 12.54 20.80 -49.95
C SER A 764 11.97 21.96 -50.78
N PRO A 765 12.18 21.99 -52.11
CA PRO A 765 11.59 23.02 -52.98
C PRO A 765 10.05 22.93 -53.04
N HIS A 766 9.46 21.85 -52.51
CA HIS A 766 8.02 21.59 -52.47
C HIS A 766 7.39 21.88 -51.09
N LEU A 767 8.12 22.51 -50.15
CA LEU A 767 7.59 22.84 -48.82
C LEU A 767 6.69 24.07 -48.86
N LEU A 768 5.39 23.84 -49.00
CA LEU A 768 4.37 24.89 -48.95
C LEU A 768 3.84 25.06 -47.52
N ARG A 769 3.94 26.26 -46.95
CA ARG A 769 3.38 26.58 -45.62
C ARG A 769 1.98 27.20 -45.74
N PRO A 770 1.16 27.15 -44.68
CA PRO A 770 -0.13 27.84 -44.66
C PRO A 770 0.00 29.35 -44.92
N PRO A 771 -1.04 30.01 -45.47
CA PRO A 771 -1.02 31.45 -45.73
C PRO A 771 -0.62 32.29 -44.52
N GLY A 772 0.30 33.23 -44.74
CA GLY A 772 0.81 34.11 -43.71
C GLY A 772 1.80 33.48 -42.73
N ALA A 773 2.13 32.19 -42.87
CA ALA A 773 3.18 31.57 -42.07
C ALA A 773 4.46 32.40 -42.12
N ARG A 774 5.13 32.54 -40.98
CA ARG A 774 6.40 33.26 -40.88
C ARG A 774 7.45 32.61 -41.80
N PRO A 775 8.53 33.33 -42.17
CA PRO A 775 9.66 32.73 -42.86
C PRO A 775 10.14 31.46 -42.14
N GLU A 776 10.55 30.44 -42.88
CA GLU A 776 10.72 29.06 -42.37
C GLU A 776 11.53 28.99 -41.06
N GLU A 777 12.63 29.72 -40.94
CA GLU A 777 13.45 29.74 -39.72
C GLU A 777 12.69 30.34 -38.51
N GLU A 778 11.95 31.42 -38.70
CA GLU A 778 11.13 32.04 -37.66
C GLU A 778 9.89 31.17 -37.34
N PHE A 779 9.33 30.50 -38.36
CA PHE A 779 8.22 29.59 -38.21
C PHE A 779 8.59 28.39 -37.34
N LEU A 780 9.71 27.71 -37.64
CA LEU A 780 10.19 26.56 -36.87
C LEU A 780 10.55 26.96 -35.42
N ALA A 781 11.12 28.14 -35.22
CA ALA A 781 11.40 28.67 -33.87
C ALA A 781 10.14 28.97 -33.04
N LYS A 782 8.98 29.16 -33.69
CA LYS A 782 7.71 29.50 -33.03
C LYS A 782 6.70 28.37 -33.02
N CYS A 783 6.82 27.38 -33.90
CA CYS A 783 5.88 26.28 -33.99
C CYS A 783 6.06 25.35 -32.79
N VAL A 784 4.97 25.10 -32.06
CA VAL A 784 4.96 24.17 -30.91
C VAL A 784 4.49 22.76 -31.31
N HIS A 785 4.38 22.49 -32.62
CA HIS A 785 4.00 21.19 -33.15
C HIS A 785 2.65 20.67 -32.62
N CYS A 786 1.71 21.55 -32.27
CA CYS A 786 0.43 21.16 -31.66
C CYS A 786 -0.56 20.51 -32.65
N GLY A 787 -0.35 20.70 -33.96
CA GLY A 787 -1.22 20.15 -35.01
C GLY A 787 -2.62 20.76 -35.10
N GLN A 788 -2.94 21.80 -34.34
CA GLN A 788 -4.28 22.42 -34.37
C GLN A 788 -4.65 22.98 -35.76
N CYS A 789 -3.67 23.58 -36.45
CA CYS A 789 -3.81 24.11 -37.80
C CYS A 789 -4.11 23.02 -38.85
N LEU A 790 -3.48 21.84 -38.74
CA LEU A 790 -3.76 20.67 -39.59
C LEU A 790 -5.23 20.27 -39.48
N LYS A 791 -5.77 20.35 -38.27
CA LYS A 791 -7.08 19.84 -37.92
C LYS A 791 -8.24 20.76 -38.32
N VAL A 792 -8.04 22.07 -38.22
CA VAL A 792 -9.06 23.05 -38.64
C VAL A 792 -9.05 23.33 -40.14
N CYS A 793 -8.23 22.61 -40.93
CA CYS A 793 -8.22 22.75 -42.36
C CYS A 793 -9.45 22.03 -42.95
N PRO A 794 -10.49 22.74 -43.45
CA PRO A 794 -11.74 22.12 -43.88
C PRO A 794 -11.53 21.19 -45.08
N ASN A 795 -10.61 21.55 -45.97
CA ASN A 795 -10.30 20.79 -47.19
C ASN A 795 -9.20 19.75 -47.01
N HIS A 796 -8.72 19.53 -45.77
CA HIS A 796 -7.63 18.58 -45.47
C HIS A 796 -6.34 18.77 -46.29
N ALA A 797 -6.12 20.00 -46.78
CA ALA A 797 -4.95 20.39 -47.57
C ALA A 797 -3.66 20.36 -46.73
N LEU A 798 -3.77 20.59 -45.43
CA LEU A 798 -2.63 20.61 -44.52
C LEU A 798 -2.33 19.21 -43.98
N ARG A 799 -1.09 18.76 -44.18
CA ARG A 799 -0.54 17.52 -43.65
C ARG A 799 0.65 17.80 -42.74
N PRO A 800 0.89 16.96 -41.73
CA PRO A 800 2.11 17.05 -40.95
C PRO A 800 3.30 16.62 -41.81
N THR A 801 4.38 17.38 -41.77
CA THR A 801 5.67 16.95 -42.29
C THR A 801 6.24 15.85 -41.41
N LEU A 802 6.90 14.88 -42.02
CA LEU A 802 7.78 13.91 -41.37
C LEU A 802 9.21 14.44 -41.43
N LEU A 803 9.90 14.21 -42.56
CA LEU A 803 11.29 14.62 -42.77
C LEU A 803 11.44 15.71 -43.84
N GLU A 804 10.35 16.10 -44.50
CA GLU A 804 10.35 17.03 -45.64
C GLU A 804 10.76 18.45 -45.24
N ALA A 805 10.56 18.83 -43.98
CA ALA A 805 11.01 20.09 -43.39
C ALA A 805 12.22 19.90 -42.44
N GLY A 806 12.97 18.81 -42.63
CA GLY A 806 14.04 18.39 -41.71
C GLY A 806 13.52 17.93 -40.34
N LEU A 807 14.45 17.60 -39.44
CA LEU A 807 14.10 17.11 -38.09
C LEU A 807 13.43 18.19 -37.23
N GLU A 808 13.86 19.46 -37.35
CA GLU A 808 13.22 20.60 -36.66
C GLU A 808 11.80 20.83 -37.15
N GLY A 809 11.53 20.51 -38.42
CA GLY A 809 10.21 20.59 -39.03
C GLY A 809 9.32 19.38 -38.74
N PHE A 810 9.73 18.36 -37.98
CA PHE A 810 8.88 17.20 -37.72
C PHE A 810 7.50 17.62 -37.16
N TRP A 811 6.42 17.12 -37.74
CA TRP A 811 5.04 17.40 -37.34
C TRP A 811 4.59 18.87 -37.50
N THR A 812 5.24 19.61 -38.40
CA THR A 812 4.79 20.96 -38.76
C THR A 812 3.84 20.93 -39.98
N PRO A 813 2.93 21.91 -40.15
CA PRO A 813 1.99 21.92 -41.27
C PRO A 813 2.64 22.21 -42.61
N MET A 814 2.47 21.32 -43.58
CA MET A 814 2.73 21.56 -45.00
C MET A 814 1.42 21.43 -45.77
N LEU A 815 1.20 22.31 -46.75
CA LEU A 815 0.11 22.20 -47.69
C LEU A 815 0.48 21.23 -48.83
N VAL A 816 -0.36 20.23 -49.07
CA VAL A 816 -0.19 19.24 -50.15
C VAL A 816 -1.37 19.36 -51.11
N PRO A 817 -1.24 20.11 -52.22
CA PRO A 817 -2.36 20.43 -53.10
C PRO A 817 -3.11 19.21 -53.65
N ARG A 818 -2.40 18.12 -53.97
CA ARG A 818 -3.02 16.86 -54.39
C ARG A 818 -3.97 16.22 -53.37
N SER A 819 -3.82 16.59 -52.10
CA SER A 819 -4.63 16.05 -50.99
C SER A 819 -5.84 16.93 -50.63
N GLY A 820 -5.82 18.18 -51.07
CA GLY A 820 -6.78 19.22 -50.74
C GLY A 820 -6.19 20.59 -51.07
N PHE A 821 -7.02 21.65 -51.01
CA PHE A 821 -6.60 23.01 -51.37
C PHE A 821 -6.83 24.03 -50.26
N CYS A 822 -6.08 25.13 -50.27
CA CYS A 822 -6.32 26.27 -49.39
C CYS A 822 -7.54 27.05 -49.87
N ASP A 823 -8.64 26.99 -49.10
CA ASP A 823 -9.84 27.76 -49.40
C ASP A 823 -9.56 29.27 -49.39
N TYR A 824 -10.02 29.98 -50.42
CA TYR A 824 -9.85 31.42 -50.58
C TYR A 824 -10.43 32.21 -49.39
N ASP A 825 -11.55 31.75 -48.84
CA ASP A 825 -12.32 32.44 -47.79
C ASP A 825 -12.16 31.83 -46.38
N CYS A 826 -11.07 31.09 -46.16
CA CYS A 826 -10.71 30.52 -44.85
C CYS A 826 -9.42 31.12 -44.27
N ASN A 827 -9.45 31.47 -42.98
CA ASN A 827 -8.27 31.85 -42.19
C ASN A 827 -8.12 31.03 -40.88
N ALA A 828 -8.79 29.88 -40.78
CA ALA A 828 -8.91 29.10 -39.54
C ALA A 828 -7.56 28.69 -38.93
N CYS A 829 -6.58 28.31 -39.76
CA CYS A 829 -5.26 27.85 -39.31
C CYS A 829 -4.49 28.92 -38.51
N GLY A 830 -4.63 30.20 -38.86
CA GLY A 830 -4.04 31.33 -38.14
C GLY A 830 -4.79 31.66 -36.85
N GLN A 831 -6.12 31.48 -36.84
CA GLN A 831 -6.96 31.73 -35.65
C GLN A 831 -6.65 30.75 -34.52
N VAL A 832 -6.36 29.48 -34.84
CA VAL A 832 -6.05 28.46 -33.83
C VAL A 832 -4.58 28.42 -33.39
N CYS A 833 -3.66 29.07 -34.11
CA CYS A 833 -2.24 29.04 -33.78
C CYS A 833 -1.97 29.74 -32.42
N PRO A 834 -1.49 29.01 -31.39
CA PRO A 834 -1.30 29.59 -30.05
C PRO A 834 -0.10 30.53 -29.98
N THR A 835 0.96 30.27 -30.75
CA THR A 835 2.21 31.04 -30.74
C THR A 835 2.26 32.16 -31.77
N GLY A 836 1.38 32.12 -32.77
CA GLY A 836 1.44 33.02 -33.92
C GLY A 836 2.55 32.68 -34.93
N ALA A 837 3.03 31.43 -34.95
CA ALA A 837 3.81 30.90 -36.06
C ALA A 837 3.04 31.03 -37.39
N ILE A 838 1.71 30.87 -37.32
CA ILE A 838 0.75 31.29 -38.33
C ILE A 838 -0.05 32.45 -37.70
N PRO A 839 0.11 33.69 -38.17
CA PRO A 839 -0.62 34.84 -37.64
C PRO A 839 -2.12 34.74 -37.99
N ALA A 840 -2.95 35.30 -37.12
CA ALA A 840 -4.39 35.39 -37.31
C ALA A 840 -4.72 36.57 -38.25
N LEU A 841 -4.50 36.38 -39.55
CA LEU A 841 -4.74 37.41 -40.55
C LEU A 841 -6.25 37.60 -40.82
N PRO A 842 -6.73 38.84 -41.00
CA PRO A 842 -8.03 39.12 -41.62
C PRO A 842 -8.13 38.47 -43.01
N LEU A 843 -9.34 38.17 -43.47
CA LEU A 843 -9.54 37.51 -44.77
C LEU A 843 -8.96 38.34 -45.93
N GLU A 844 -9.07 39.66 -45.87
CA GLU A 844 -8.52 40.56 -46.88
C GLU A 844 -6.99 40.44 -47.02
N GLU A 845 -6.28 40.34 -45.90
CA GLU A 845 -4.82 40.14 -45.89
C GLU A 845 -4.43 38.72 -46.29
N LYS A 846 -5.22 37.72 -45.88
CA LYS A 846 -5.02 36.31 -46.24
C LYS A 846 -5.09 36.10 -47.75
N ARG A 847 -6.03 36.74 -48.44
CA ARG A 847 -6.23 36.62 -49.89
C ARG A 847 -5.03 37.12 -50.70
N LYS A 848 -4.21 38.01 -50.12
CA LYS A 848 -2.99 38.56 -50.73
C LYS A 848 -1.74 37.70 -50.48
N GLN A 849 -1.83 36.65 -49.65
CA GLN A 849 -0.68 35.82 -49.32
C GLN A 849 -0.37 34.85 -50.46
N VAL A 850 0.83 34.96 -51.02
CA VAL A 850 1.36 33.99 -51.99
C VAL A 850 2.10 32.91 -51.21
N ILE A 851 1.61 31.67 -51.26
CA ILE A 851 2.23 30.52 -50.58
C ILE A 851 3.03 29.60 -51.51
N GLY A 852 2.81 29.73 -52.81
CA GLY A 852 3.49 28.99 -53.87
C GLY A 852 3.00 29.45 -55.24
N THR A 853 3.54 28.86 -56.31
CA THR A 853 3.14 29.15 -57.70
C THR A 853 2.87 27.83 -58.40
N ALA A 854 1.73 27.75 -59.10
CA ALA A 854 1.37 26.56 -59.88
C ALA A 854 2.05 26.59 -61.25
N TYR A 855 2.42 25.41 -61.76
CA TYR A 855 2.95 25.22 -63.11
C TYR A 855 2.20 24.06 -63.77
N VAL A 856 2.04 24.13 -65.10
CA VAL A 856 1.40 23.07 -65.89
C VAL A 856 2.49 22.37 -66.71
N ASN A 857 2.65 21.08 -66.50
CA ASN A 857 3.39 20.16 -67.35
C ASN A 857 2.54 19.82 -68.59
N ARG A 858 2.92 20.40 -69.73
CA ARG A 858 2.23 20.22 -71.01
C ARG A 858 2.20 18.77 -71.48
N ASP A 859 3.19 17.97 -71.14
CA ASP A 859 3.28 16.56 -71.57
C ASP A 859 2.22 15.68 -70.91
N ARG A 860 1.68 16.13 -69.77
CA ARG A 860 0.67 15.41 -68.98
C ARG A 860 -0.71 16.02 -69.07
N CYS A 861 -0.80 17.29 -69.48
CA CYS A 861 -2.05 18.00 -69.57
C CYS A 861 -2.97 17.38 -70.63
N ILE A 862 -4.21 17.10 -70.22
CA ILE A 862 -5.23 16.54 -71.13
C ILE A 862 -6.12 17.60 -71.80
N SER A 863 -5.76 18.88 -71.68
CA SER A 863 -6.50 20.01 -72.27
C SER A 863 -7.97 20.13 -71.81
N CYS A 864 -8.31 19.66 -70.60
CA CYS A 864 -9.69 19.69 -70.08
C CYS A 864 -10.12 21.07 -69.53
N MET A 865 -9.18 22.00 -69.33
CA MET A 865 -9.39 23.36 -68.82
C MET A 865 -10.08 23.50 -67.46
N MET A 866 -10.32 22.39 -66.74
CA MET A 866 -10.96 22.40 -65.41
C MET A 866 -10.26 23.33 -64.42
N CYS A 867 -8.92 23.42 -64.50
CA CYS A 867 -8.11 24.28 -63.65
C CYS A 867 -8.52 25.76 -63.77
N LYS A 868 -8.85 26.27 -64.97
CA LYS A 868 -9.30 27.66 -65.20
C LYS A 868 -10.64 27.91 -64.51
N GLY A 869 -11.58 26.97 -64.63
CA GLY A 869 -12.92 27.07 -64.03
C GLY A 869 -12.94 27.10 -62.50
N VAL A 870 -11.91 26.55 -61.85
CA VAL A 870 -11.82 26.49 -60.37
C VAL A 870 -10.85 27.50 -59.75
N CYS A 871 -10.20 28.34 -60.56
CA CYS A 871 -9.20 29.29 -60.06
C CYS A 871 -9.88 30.49 -59.36
N PRO A 872 -9.70 30.68 -58.03
CA PRO A 872 -10.42 31.73 -57.30
C PRO A 872 -9.91 33.15 -57.61
N VAL A 873 -8.71 33.26 -58.20
CA VAL A 873 -8.02 34.52 -58.49
C VAL A 873 -7.87 34.79 -60.00
N GLY A 874 -8.39 33.91 -60.85
CA GLY A 874 -8.33 34.07 -62.30
C GLY A 874 -6.93 33.97 -62.91
N ALA A 875 -5.98 33.29 -62.25
CA ALA A 875 -4.58 33.22 -62.66
C ALA A 875 -4.28 32.23 -63.82
N ILE A 876 -5.28 31.70 -64.52
CA ILE A 876 -5.08 30.68 -65.57
C ILE A 876 -5.65 31.19 -66.89
N GLU A 877 -4.75 31.36 -67.86
CA GLU A 877 -5.01 31.84 -69.20
C GLU A 877 -5.08 30.67 -70.19
N GLU A 878 -5.72 30.90 -71.34
CA GLU A 878 -5.85 29.94 -72.43
C GLU A 878 -4.78 30.21 -73.48
N VAL A 879 -4.07 29.16 -73.88
CA VAL A 879 -3.06 29.22 -74.94
C VAL A 879 -3.34 28.13 -75.95
N GLU A 880 -3.28 28.49 -77.22
CA GLU A 880 -3.42 27.52 -78.31
C GLU A 880 -2.18 26.63 -78.40
N GLY A 881 -2.41 25.35 -78.65
CA GLY A 881 -1.38 24.36 -78.91
C GLY A 881 -1.93 23.20 -79.74
N GLU A 882 -1.14 22.14 -79.86
CA GLU A 882 -1.47 20.96 -80.66
C GLU A 882 -1.27 19.70 -79.84
N ARG A 883 -2.25 18.78 -79.90
CA ARG A 883 -2.18 17.47 -79.23
C ARG A 883 -2.65 16.39 -80.18
N GLU A 884 -1.82 15.38 -80.42
CA GLU A 884 -2.10 14.29 -81.36
C GLU A 884 -2.51 14.77 -82.77
N GLY A 885 -1.98 15.91 -83.22
CA GLY A 885 -2.27 16.49 -84.54
C GLY A 885 -3.57 17.29 -84.63
N MET A 886 -4.23 17.58 -83.50
CA MET A 886 -5.44 18.40 -83.43
C MET A 886 -5.22 19.69 -82.60
N PRO A 887 -5.87 20.82 -82.96
CA PRO A 887 -5.85 22.04 -82.16
C PRO A 887 -6.42 21.79 -80.77
N ALA A 888 -5.68 22.16 -79.73
CA ALA A 888 -6.09 21.99 -78.34
C ALA A 888 -5.73 23.24 -77.53
N LEU A 889 -6.57 23.56 -76.54
CA LEU A 889 -6.28 24.65 -75.59
C LEU A 889 -5.52 24.09 -74.39
N PHE A 890 -4.44 24.76 -74.02
CA PHE A 890 -3.66 24.44 -72.84
C PHE A 890 -3.75 25.58 -71.82
N PRO A 891 -3.83 25.25 -70.52
CA PRO A 891 -3.80 26.26 -69.48
C PRO A 891 -2.36 26.78 -69.30
N GLN A 892 -2.20 28.11 -69.27
CA GLN A 892 -0.98 28.78 -68.85
C GLN A 892 -1.23 29.54 -67.54
N VAL A 893 -0.39 29.33 -66.53
CA VAL A 893 -0.52 30.03 -65.24
C VAL A 893 0.18 31.38 -65.33
N ASN A 894 -0.53 32.44 -64.98
CA ASN A 894 0.02 33.77 -64.75
C ASN A 894 0.61 33.84 -63.33
N PRO A 895 1.96 33.92 -63.19
CA PRO A 895 2.60 33.85 -61.88
C PRO A 895 2.31 35.07 -61.00
N ASP A 896 1.97 36.22 -61.59
CA ASP A 896 1.71 37.47 -60.84
C ASP A 896 0.35 37.45 -60.13
N LEU A 897 -0.59 36.65 -60.64
CA LEU A 897 -1.92 36.46 -60.04
C LEU A 897 -2.00 35.19 -59.18
N CYS A 898 -1.11 34.22 -59.38
CA CYS A 898 -1.18 32.94 -58.70
C CYS A 898 -0.77 33.04 -57.23
N ILE A 899 -1.70 32.69 -56.33
CA ILE A 899 -1.43 32.66 -54.88
C ILE A 899 -0.96 31.29 -54.36
N GLY A 900 -0.94 30.26 -55.22
CA GLY A 900 -0.52 28.91 -54.84
C GLY A 900 -1.50 28.14 -53.96
N CYS A 901 -2.81 28.41 -54.06
CA CYS A 901 -3.82 27.75 -53.22
C CYS A 901 -3.96 26.24 -53.45
N GLY A 902 -3.51 25.73 -54.61
CA GLY A 902 -3.53 24.31 -54.94
C GLY A 902 -4.86 23.78 -55.50
N THR A 903 -5.88 24.62 -55.67
CA THR A 903 -7.21 24.20 -56.17
C THR A 903 -7.16 23.57 -57.57
N CYS A 904 -6.30 24.09 -58.45
CA CYS A 904 -6.10 23.55 -59.79
C CYS A 904 -5.48 22.14 -59.79
N GLU A 905 -4.53 21.87 -58.89
CA GLU A 905 -3.86 20.57 -58.76
C GLU A 905 -4.78 19.50 -58.14
N TYR A 906 -5.56 19.90 -57.13
CA TYR A 906 -6.55 19.04 -56.47
C TYR A 906 -7.62 18.54 -57.44
N THR A 907 -8.14 19.44 -58.29
CA THR A 907 -9.22 19.15 -59.25
C THR A 907 -8.71 18.51 -60.55
N CYS A 908 -7.39 18.43 -60.76
CA CYS A 908 -6.81 17.90 -61.98
C CYS A 908 -7.19 16.41 -62.16
N PRO A 909 -7.88 16.04 -63.27
CA PRO A 909 -8.40 14.70 -63.48
C PRO A 909 -7.33 13.68 -63.88
N VAL A 910 -6.10 14.12 -64.14
CA VAL A 910 -4.99 13.25 -64.49
C VAL A 910 -4.65 12.34 -63.32
N GLU A 911 -4.58 11.02 -63.56
CA GLU A 911 -4.24 10.04 -62.53
C GLU A 911 -2.76 10.15 -62.12
N GLY A 912 -2.47 9.82 -60.85
CA GLY A 912 -1.13 9.98 -60.28
C GLY A 912 -0.82 11.43 -59.90
N GLU A 913 0.36 11.92 -60.27
CA GLU A 913 0.69 13.35 -60.11
C GLU A 913 -0.14 14.21 -61.10
N ALA A 914 -0.47 15.44 -60.72
CA ALA A 914 -1.24 16.31 -61.60
C ALA A 914 -0.44 16.70 -62.85
N ALA A 915 -1.17 17.06 -63.90
CA ALA A 915 -0.61 17.73 -65.06
C ALA A 915 0.00 19.08 -64.72
#